data_AF-A0A8K0R388-F1
#
_entry.id   AF-A0A8K0R388-F1
#
_cell.length_a   1.000
_cell.length_b   1.000
_cell.length_c   1.000
_cell.angle_alpha   90.00
_cell.angle_beta   90.00
_cell.angle_gamma   90.00
#
_symmetry.space_group_name_H-M   'P 1'
#
loop_
_entity.id
_entity.type
_entity.pdbx_description
1 polymer ?
#
loop_
_entity_poly.entity_id
_entity_poly.type
_entity_poly.pdbx_seq_one_letter_code
_entity_poly.pdbx_strand_id
1 'polypeptide(L)'
;LKGSLNDDIHLGFWINSSYGAVHGATLTLDRGGGGLLIAFLALYVGASSRGIWKLTRCFFHFACSSRSRIDGTHVQRQAVLRNTSLPLETALECLEIFWAWRKKAAKIDGRPLMLALLALASGLGFTLAGIFSSRVSSELANEVLISGKHCDVDLAGSSVLDDVAGWEHISPFLNQKSAEHLAYAQKCYQKSEITPSDECRLLSASALPYRFDGNASCPYSEDICKSPFGNLLIDAGPLDSLTHLGINKGPRFTAHIKEHCAPLATDHFTKTYTDSNRRNVSFKSYHFSDGEQDSTFEVEINATTSNSGREGDYEVYPLTEIRNKNLSYSKPFIPQLQLRGARTTLLFLMAKQIFYLNETADPWFAATRRFDNGSALIAPDEPGAVLGCATERKYCNPKLPASVGCVNAFSNTLEQDFSKAWPDARDRMRLRAMSMIVHQFGSSDLAPFFTAKSVPNLLARQTLMPSALLVDYPTIQTRSLPSNQWQREIEYITQANLAALQHFIVDYARGLWLGGELCDFSPCQRLCYSQKIRSSAHYSFSVLGLSIILAVGGFIVLLATLLDRILAALFRLDKLRTSHVWSYAYAEWQANSVLQLQRMAHENVGSGTWSRATDAIPVTQPGETLAVLDVTDRKHPR
;
A
#
# COMPACT_ATOMS: atom_id res chain seq x y z
N LEU A 1 -4.09 17.54 17.73
CA LEU A 1 -3.87 16.25 17.05
C LEU A 1 -2.60 16.35 16.19
N LYS A 2 -1.41 15.98 16.72
CA LYS A 2 -0.11 16.21 16.05
C LYS A 2 0.76 14.96 16.12
N GLY A 3 0.71 14.14 15.07
CA GLY A 3 1.66 13.05 14.82
C GLY A 3 1.57 12.66 13.36
N SER A 4 2.71 12.53 12.69
CA SER A 4 2.77 12.03 11.31
C SER A 4 2.35 10.56 11.30
N LEU A 5 1.78 10.09 10.18
CA LEU A 5 1.49 8.67 9.99
C LEU A 5 2.74 7.80 10.17
N ASN A 6 3.91 8.34 9.81
CA ASN A 6 5.19 7.65 9.95
C ASN A 6 5.60 7.44 11.42
N ASP A 7 5.10 8.26 12.35
CA ASP A 7 5.41 8.15 13.78
C ASP A 7 4.59 7.03 14.45
N ASP A 8 3.50 6.60 13.81
CA ASP A 8 2.57 5.59 14.32
C ASP A 8 2.86 4.19 13.75
N ILE A 9 4.02 3.98 13.13
CA ILE A 9 4.41 2.69 12.55
C ILE A 9 5.00 1.77 13.62
N HIS A 10 4.57 0.50 13.60
CA HIS A 10 5.14 -0.54 14.44
C HIS A 10 6.49 -1.01 13.89
N LEU A 11 7.54 -0.79 14.67
CA LEU A 11 8.88 -1.32 14.43
C LEU A 11 9.03 -2.67 15.15
N GLY A 12 9.52 -3.68 14.44
CA GLY A 12 9.70 -5.03 14.96
C GLY A 12 8.93 -6.09 14.17
N PHE A 13 8.75 -7.25 14.80
CA PHE A 13 8.15 -8.42 14.17
C PHE A 13 6.62 -8.36 14.18
N TRP A 14 6.02 -8.67 13.05
CA TRP A 14 4.58 -8.84 12.92
C TRP A 14 4.24 -9.83 11.81
N ILE A 15 2.97 -10.24 11.73
CA ILE A 15 2.49 -11.19 10.72
C ILE A 15 1.57 -10.46 9.75
N ASN A 16 1.97 -10.41 8.49
CA ASN A 16 1.11 -10.00 7.39
C ASN A 16 0.17 -11.14 7.01
N SER A 17 -1.08 -11.00 7.44
CA SER A 17 -2.13 -12.01 7.27
C SER A 17 -2.45 -12.29 5.81
N SER A 18 -2.08 -11.41 4.87
CA SER A 18 -2.23 -11.67 3.44
C SER A 18 -1.39 -12.86 2.94
N TYR A 19 -0.28 -13.18 3.62
CA TYR A 19 0.63 -14.26 3.24
C TYR A 19 0.66 -15.41 4.26
N GLY A 20 -0.24 -15.39 5.25
CA GLY A 20 -0.28 -16.38 6.33
C GLY A 20 0.87 -16.26 7.34
N ALA A 21 0.91 -17.18 8.31
CA ALA A 21 1.79 -17.07 9.46
C ALA A 21 3.30 -17.21 9.14
N VAL A 22 3.65 -18.01 8.13
CA VAL A 22 5.05 -18.32 7.80
C VAL A 22 5.60 -17.33 6.76
N HIS A 23 4.98 -17.23 5.59
CA HIS A 23 5.44 -16.32 4.54
C HIS A 23 5.17 -14.85 4.89
N GLY A 24 4.14 -14.59 5.70
CA GLY A 24 3.80 -13.25 6.17
C GLY A 24 4.58 -12.79 7.41
N ALA A 25 5.48 -13.59 7.97
CA ALA A 25 6.33 -13.13 9.06
C ALA A 25 7.26 -12.01 8.55
N THR A 26 7.06 -10.81 9.06
CA THR A 26 7.70 -9.57 8.58
C THR A 26 8.39 -8.86 9.73
N LEU A 27 9.61 -8.38 9.48
CA LEU A 27 10.35 -7.48 10.36
C LEU A 27 10.34 -6.07 9.75
N THR A 28 9.69 -5.11 10.41
CA THR A 28 9.69 -3.72 9.98
C THR A 28 10.73 -2.92 10.75
N LEU A 29 11.59 -2.19 10.03
CA LEU A 29 12.61 -1.31 10.58
C LEU A 29 12.46 0.10 9.98
N ASP A 30 12.98 1.09 10.69
CA ASP A 30 13.16 2.44 10.17
C ASP A 30 14.20 2.45 9.04
N ARG A 31 14.35 3.58 8.33
CA ARG A 31 15.33 3.71 7.24
C ARG A 31 16.77 3.45 7.70
N GLY A 32 17.13 3.88 8.91
CA GLY A 32 18.47 3.68 9.46
C GLY A 32 18.76 2.21 9.74
N GLY A 33 17.91 1.57 10.55
CA GLY A 33 18.05 0.15 10.88
C GLY A 33 17.93 -0.77 9.67
N GLY A 34 17.00 -0.48 8.75
CA GLY A 34 16.84 -1.24 7.52
C GLY A 34 18.08 -1.15 6.60
N GLY A 35 18.67 0.04 6.46
CA GLY A 35 19.91 0.23 5.71
C GLY A 35 21.09 -0.57 6.29
N LEU A 36 21.24 -0.58 7.62
CA LEU A 36 22.26 -1.37 8.30
C LEU A 36 22.06 -2.88 8.09
N LEU A 37 20.82 -3.37 8.15
CA LEU A 37 20.52 -4.78 7.90
C LEU A 37 20.82 -5.19 6.46
N ILE A 38 20.48 -4.36 5.47
CA ILE A 38 20.82 -4.59 4.06
C ILE A 38 22.34 -4.68 3.87
N ALA A 39 23.10 -3.74 4.46
CA ALA A 39 24.56 -3.76 4.39
C ALA A 39 25.14 -5.02 5.04
N PHE A 40 24.62 -5.42 6.21
CA PHE A 40 25.00 -6.66 6.87
C PHE A 40 24.74 -7.89 6.00
N LEU A 41 23.55 -8.00 5.38
CA LEU A 41 23.21 -9.12 4.50
C LEU A 41 24.13 -9.19 3.28
N ALA A 42 24.47 -8.07 2.66
CA ALA A 42 25.39 -8.03 1.53
C ALA A 42 26.79 -8.56 1.92
N LEU A 43 27.33 -8.10 3.06
CA LEU A 43 28.61 -8.58 3.60
C LEU A 43 28.55 -10.07 3.96
N TYR A 44 27.43 -10.51 4.56
CA TYR A 44 27.20 -11.87 4.99
C TYR A 44 27.10 -12.86 3.81
N VAL A 45 26.38 -12.48 2.75
CA VAL A 45 26.32 -13.24 1.50
C VAL A 45 27.71 -13.30 0.85
N GLY A 46 28.48 -12.23 0.92
CA GLY A 46 29.88 -12.22 0.48
C GLY A 46 30.75 -13.23 1.24
N ALA A 47 30.65 -13.27 2.58
CA ALA A 47 31.35 -14.25 3.40
C ALA A 47 30.92 -15.70 3.11
N SER A 48 29.62 -15.93 2.97
CA SER A 48 29.04 -17.24 2.61
C SER A 48 29.54 -17.70 1.24
N SER A 49 29.60 -16.79 0.27
CA SER A 49 30.11 -17.06 -1.09
C SER A 49 31.57 -17.49 -1.11
N ARG A 50 32.43 -16.90 -0.25
CA ARG A 50 33.81 -17.38 -0.06
C ARG A 50 33.84 -18.80 0.48
N GLY A 51 32.92 -19.12 1.39
CA GLY A 51 32.73 -20.47 1.92
C GLY A 51 32.36 -21.48 0.83
N ILE A 52 31.34 -21.18 0.02
CA ILE A 52 30.94 -22.00 -1.15
C ILE A 52 32.14 -22.22 -2.06
N TRP A 53 32.87 -21.15 -2.38
CA TRP A 53 34.02 -21.24 -3.27
C TRP A 53 35.13 -22.15 -2.72
N LYS A 54 35.42 -22.09 -1.41
CA LYS A 54 36.40 -23.00 -0.77
C LYS A 54 35.97 -24.47 -0.94
N LEU A 55 34.69 -24.78 -0.76
CA LEU A 55 34.16 -26.13 -0.93
C LEU A 55 34.24 -26.57 -2.40
N THR A 56 33.84 -25.70 -3.33
CA THR A 56 33.93 -25.94 -4.78
C THR A 56 35.36 -26.22 -5.21
N ARG A 57 36.32 -25.40 -4.80
CA ARG A 57 37.74 -25.62 -5.12
C ARG A 57 38.27 -26.93 -4.55
N CYS A 58 37.88 -27.28 -3.31
CA CYS A 58 38.24 -28.57 -2.72
C CYS A 58 37.69 -29.73 -3.55
N PHE A 59 36.42 -29.67 -3.96
CA PHE A 59 35.82 -30.68 -4.82
C PHE A 59 36.59 -30.83 -6.15
N PHE A 60 36.85 -29.72 -6.84
CA PHE A 60 37.58 -29.76 -8.11
C PHE A 60 39.03 -30.21 -7.93
N HIS A 61 39.70 -29.84 -6.84
CA HIS A 61 41.06 -30.30 -6.55
C HIS A 61 41.09 -31.82 -6.43
N PHE A 62 40.19 -32.41 -5.63
CA PHE A 62 40.09 -33.85 -5.46
C PHE A 62 39.67 -34.57 -6.74
N ALA A 63 38.65 -34.07 -7.44
CA ALA A 63 38.16 -34.68 -8.68
C ALA A 63 39.19 -34.65 -9.82
N CYS A 64 40.07 -33.64 -9.83
CA CYS A 64 41.08 -33.46 -10.86
C CYS A 64 42.47 -34.00 -10.45
N SER A 65 42.63 -34.52 -9.23
CA SER A 65 43.87 -35.11 -8.74
C SER A 65 44.21 -36.38 -9.52
N SER A 66 45.45 -36.53 -9.97
CA SER A 66 45.88 -37.70 -10.74
C SER A 66 47.34 -38.04 -10.49
N ARG A 67 47.62 -39.33 -10.32
CA ARG A 67 48.97 -39.88 -10.16
C ARG A 67 49.71 -40.11 -11.50
N SER A 68 48.99 -40.14 -12.62
CA SER A 68 49.51 -40.63 -13.91
C SER A 68 49.86 -39.53 -14.93
N ARG A 69 49.48 -38.27 -14.69
CA ARG A 69 49.81 -37.13 -15.58
C ARG A 69 50.12 -35.88 -14.77
N ILE A 70 51.41 -35.65 -14.52
CA ILE A 70 51.95 -34.49 -13.80
C ILE A 70 52.62 -33.58 -14.82
N ASP A 71 51.83 -32.85 -15.62
CA ASP A 71 52.36 -31.75 -16.42
C ASP A 71 52.36 -30.45 -15.62
N GLY A 72 53.14 -29.45 -16.06
CA GLY A 72 53.26 -28.17 -15.34
C GLY A 72 51.91 -27.45 -15.19
N THR A 73 51.02 -27.59 -16.17
CA THR A 73 49.65 -27.07 -16.11
C THR A 73 48.80 -27.70 -15.01
N HIS A 74 48.93 -29.01 -14.79
CA HIS A 74 48.24 -29.73 -13.73
C HIS A 74 48.69 -29.25 -12.36
N VAL A 75 50.00 -29.21 -12.11
CA VAL A 75 50.57 -28.83 -10.81
C VAL A 75 50.21 -27.39 -10.45
N GLN A 76 50.36 -26.46 -11.40
CA GLN A 76 49.99 -25.05 -11.18
C GLN A 76 48.49 -24.89 -10.91
N ARG A 77 47.63 -25.61 -11.64
CA ARG A 77 46.18 -25.59 -11.39
C ARG A 77 45.83 -26.10 -9.98
N GLN A 78 46.45 -27.20 -9.53
CA GLN A 78 46.19 -27.73 -8.18
C GLN A 78 46.68 -26.77 -7.09
N ALA A 79 47.82 -26.10 -7.31
CA ALA A 79 48.32 -25.06 -6.42
C ALA A 79 47.34 -23.88 -6.33
N VAL A 80 46.81 -23.39 -7.45
CA VAL A 80 45.79 -22.33 -7.49
C VAL A 80 44.51 -22.76 -6.77
N LEU A 81 43.99 -23.96 -7.07
CA LEU A 81 42.80 -24.51 -6.42
C LEU A 81 42.96 -24.61 -4.90
N ARG A 82 44.16 -24.90 -4.39
CA ARG A 82 44.42 -24.99 -2.95
C ARG A 82 44.49 -23.63 -2.27
N ASN A 83 45.14 -22.66 -2.90
CA ASN A 83 45.61 -21.44 -2.23
C ASN A 83 44.79 -20.18 -2.54
N THR A 84 44.11 -20.11 -3.70
CA THR A 84 43.46 -18.87 -4.13
C THR A 84 42.05 -18.76 -3.56
N SER A 85 41.82 -17.77 -2.69
CA SER A 85 40.61 -17.69 -1.86
C SER A 85 39.41 -17.07 -2.55
N LEU A 86 39.63 -16.26 -3.60
CA LEU A 86 38.59 -15.56 -4.34
C LEU A 86 38.39 -16.16 -5.75
N PRO A 87 37.14 -16.30 -6.22
CA PRO A 87 36.86 -16.84 -7.55
C PRO A 87 37.44 -15.99 -8.68
N LEU A 88 37.34 -14.66 -8.60
CA LEU A 88 37.84 -13.77 -9.64
C LEU A 88 39.37 -13.82 -9.77
N GLU A 89 40.08 -13.88 -8.64
CA GLU A 89 41.54 -14.12 -8.64
C GLU A 89 41.89 -15.47 -9.26
N THR A 90 41.14 -16.53 -8.89
CA THR A 90 41.35 -17.87 -9.47
C THR A 90 41.13 -17.86 -10.98
N ALA A 91 40.16 -17.09 -11.48
CA ALA A 91 39.89 -16.95 -12.90
C ALA A 91 41.08 -16.30 -13.64
N LEU A 92 41.61 -15.20 -13.09
CA LEU A 92 42.77 -14.50 -13.66
C LEU A 92 44.01 -15.39 -13.67
N GLU A 93 44.35 -16.03 -12.55
CA GLU A 93 45.51 -16.93 -12.45
C GLU A 93 45.38 -18.12 -13.42
N CYS A 94 44.20 -18.71 -13.55
CA CYS A 94 43.98 -19.81 -14.50
C CYS A 94 44.07 -19.36 -15.96
N LEU A 95 43.64 -18.14 -16.28
CA LEU A 95 43.85 -17.55 -17.60
C LEU A 95 45.35 -17.34 -17.85
N GLU A 96 46.09 -16.76 -16.91
CA GLU A 96 47.53 -16.58 -17.03
C GLU A 96 48.27 -17.90 -17.26
N ILE A 97 47.92 -18.95 -16.52
CA ILE A 97 48.43 -20.31 -16.73
C ILE A 97 48.10 -20.76 -18.16
N PHE A 98 46.85 -20.64 -18.60
CA PHE A 98 46.47 -21.02 -19.96
C PHE A 98 47.30 -20.25 -21.02
N TRP A 99 47.44 -18.94 -20.86
CA TRP A 99 48.20 -18.08 -21.77
C TRP A 99 49.70 -18.40 -21.80
N ALA A 100 50.30 -18.75 -20.66
CA ALA A 100 51.70 -19.12 -20.54
C ALA A 100 52.00 -20.47 -21.21
N TRP A 101 51.08 -21.43 -21.11
CA TRP A 101 51.27 -22.78 -21.63
C TRP A 101 50.72 -23.01 -23.06
N ARG A 102 49.90 -22.09 -23.60
CA ARG A 102 49.22 -22.27 -24.91
C ARG A 102 50.15 -22.56 -26.11
N LYS A 103 51.42 -22.13 -26.05
CA LYS A 103 52.43 -22.37 -27.10
C LYS A 103 53.51 -23.39 -26.70
N LYS A 104 53.48 -23.89 -25.46
CA LYS A 104 54.54 -24.74 -24.87
C LYS A 104 54.08 -26.17 -24.60
N ALA A 105 52.77 -26.42 -24.50
CA ALA A 105 52.24 -27.76 -24.26
C ALA A 105 52.14 -28.56 -25.58
N ALA A 106 52.48 -29.86 -25.53
CA ALA A 106 52.37 -30.76 -26.68
C ALA A 106 50.92 -30.96 -27.16
N LYS A 107 49.93 -30.72 -26.28
CA LYS A 107 48.51 -30.58 -26.58
C LYS A 107 47.97 -29.42 -25.74
N ILE A 108 47.11 -28.58 -26.32
CA ILE A 108 46.45 -27.49 -25.57
C ILE A 108 45.51 -28.14 -24.55
N ASP A 109 45.86 -28.04 -23.26
CA ASP A 109 44.97 -28.46 -22.18
C ASP A 109 43.96 -27.34 -21.92
N GLY A 110 42.70 -27.55 -22.31
CA GLY A 110 41.60 -26.61 -22.09
C GLY A 110 41.09 -26.58 -20.65
N ARG A 111 41.60 -27.42 -19.75
CA ARG A 111 41.12 -27.53 -18.36
C ARG A 111 41.32 -26.26 -17.52
N PRO A 112 42.45 -25.52 -17.58
CA PRO A 112 42.59 -24.25 -16.88
C PRO A 112 41.58 -23.21 -17.37
N LEU A 113 41.29 -23.18 -18.68
CA LEU A 113 40.28 -22.29 -19.26
C LEU A 113 38.87 -22.63 -18.74
N MET A 114 38.50 -23.91 -18.67
CA MET A 114 37.21 -24.34 -18.13
C MET A 114 37.05 -23.91 -16.65
N LEU A 115 38.11 -24.09 -15.85
CA LEU A 115 38.11 -23.66 -14.45
C LEU A 115 38.02 -22.13 -14.34
N ALA A 116 38.69 -21.39 -15.22
CA ALA A 116 38.62 -19.92 -15.25
C ALA A 116 37.20 -19.43 -15.55
N LEU A 117 36.52 -20.04 -16.53
CA LEU A 117 35.13 -19.70 -16.87
C LEU A 117 34.17 -20.00 -15.70
N LEU A 118 34.36 -21.13 -15.03
CA LEU A 118 33.57 -21.49 -13.85
C LEU A 118 33.80 -20.51 -12.69
N ALA A 119 35.07 -20.14 -12.44
CA ALA A 119 35.44 -19.21 -11.38
C ALA A 119 34.90 -17.80 -11.66
N LEU A 120 34.95 -17.35 -12.92
CA LEU A 120 34.35 -16.09 -13.36
C LEU A 120 32.83 -16.10 -13.19
N ALA A 121 32.15 -17.14 -13.68
CA ALA A 121 30.71 -17.29 -13.53
C ALA A 121 30.27 -17.31 -12.06
N SER A 122 31.02 -18.01 -11.21
CA SER A 122 30.79 -18.04 -9.76
C SER A 122 31.00 -16.67 -9.13
N GLY A 123 32.08 -15.97 -9.45
CA GLY A 123 32.39 -14.64 -8.92
C GLY A 123 31.34 -13.59 -9.30
N LEU A 124 30.88 -13.60 -10.56
CA LEU A 124 29.79 -12.74 -11.02
C LEU A 124 28.47 -13.11 -10.33
N GLY A 125 28.15 -14.40 -10.26
CA GLY A 125 26.94 -14.88 -9.57
C GLY A 125 26.89 -14.49 -8.10
N PHE A 126 28.01 -14.59 -7.39
CA PHE A 126 28.11 -14.19 -5.98
C PHE A 126 27.99 -12.67 -5.79
N THR A 127 28.60 -11.88 -6.68
CA THR A 127 28.44 -10.42 -6.66
C THR A 127 26.98 -10.03 -6.86
N LEU A 128 26.31 -10.63 -7.86
CA LEU A 128 24.90 -10.41 -8.10
C LEU A 128 24.04 -10.83 -6.90
N ALA A 129 24.30 -11.99 -6.31
CA ALA A 129 23.59 -12.45 -5.11
C ALA A 129 23.74 -11.47 -3.94
N GLY A 130 24.92 -10.87 -3.74
CA GLY A 130 25.13 -9.82 -2.75
C GLY A 130 24.29 -8.57 -3.01
N ILE A 131 24.24 -8.09 -4.25
CA ILE A 131 23.43 -6.93 -4.64
C ILE A 131 21.94 -7.21 -4.45
N PHE A 132 21.47 -8.37 -4.94
CA PHE A 132 20.07 -8.78 -4.83
C PHE A 132 19.65 -9.19 -3.41
N SER A 133 20.57 -9.31 -2.45
CA SER A 133 20.21 -9.56 -1.04
C SER A 133 19.32 -8.45 -0.45
N SER A 134 19.41 -7.24 -0.99
CA SER A 134 18.52 -6.13 -0.66
C SER A 134 17.04 -6.39 -1.00
N ARG A 135 16.76 -7.27 -1.98
CA ARG A 135 15.39 -7.68 -2.37
C ARG A 135 14.69 -8.58 -1.36
N VAL A 136 15.37 -8.95 -0.27
CA VAL A 136 14.71 -9.56 0.90
C VAL A 136 13.81 -8.55 1.60
N SER A 137 14.06 -7.25 1.40
CA SER A 137 13.07 -6.21 1.66
C SER A 137 11.97 -6.29 0.59
N SER A 138 10.70 -6.18 0.99
CA SER A 138 9.56 -6.36 0.11
C SER A 138 9.45 -5.21 -0.92
N GLU A 139 10.16 -5.32 -2.05
CA GLU A 139 10.24 -4.28 -3.11
C GLU A 139 8.88 -3.85 -3.69
N LEU A 140 7.80 -4.61 -3.54
CA LEU A 140 6.52 -4.32 -4.21
C LEU A 140 5.47 -3.61 -3.34
N ALA A 141 5.67 -3.54 -2.02
CA ALA A 141 4.94 -2.66 -1.14
C ALA A 141 5.61 -2.78 0.22
N ASN A 142 6.32 -1.76 0.69
CA ASN A 142 6.74 -1.61 2.08
C ASN A 142 5.50 -1.53 2.98
N GLU A 143 4.75 -2.63 3.04
CA GLU A 143 3.58 -2.79 3.88
C GLU A 143 4.11 -2.78 5.30
N VAL A 144 3.55 -1.88 6.09
CA VAL A 144 3.91 -1.68 7.49
C VAL A 144 2.65 -1.75 8.32
N LEU A 145 2.81 -2.21 9.55
CA LEU A 145 1.73 -2.27 10.51
C LEU A 145 1.67 -0.96 11.30
N ILE A 146 0.48 -0.44 11.51
CA ILE A 146 0.27 0.67 12.44
C ILE A 146 0.32 0.12 13.87
N SER A 147 1.11 0.74 14.74
CA SER A 147 1.17 0.37 16.16
C SER A 147 -0.16 0.67 16.86
N GLY A 148 -0.67 1.88 16.62
CA GLY A 148 -1.81 2.44 17.32
C GLY A 148 -1.38 2.98 18.69
N LYS A 149 -1.80 4.20 19.03
CA LYS A 149 -1.60 4.78 20.38
C LYS A 149 -2.77 4.42 21.30
N HIS A 150 -2.55 4.22 22.60
CA HIS A 150 -3.61 4.00 23.62
C HIS A 150 -4.53 2.79 23.35
N CYS A 151 -3.95 1.59 23.31
CA CYS A 151 -4.64 0.36 22.91
C CYS A 151 -5.54 -0.30 23.97
N ASP A 152 -5.46 0.16 25.22
CA ASP A 152 -6.14 -0.43 26.39
C ASP A 152 -7.06 0.57 27.10
N VAL A 153 -7.45 1.65 26.42
CA VAL A 153 -8.40 2.63 26.97
C VAL A 153 -9.77 2.32 26.38
N ASP A 154 -10.73 1.95 27.22
CA ASP A 154 -12.15 1.97 26.83
C ASP A 154 -12.43 3.37 26.28
N LEU A 155 -12.93 3.44 25.05
CA LEU A 155 -13.26 4.72 24.43
C LEU A 155 -14.25 5.43 25.36
N ALA A 156 -13.80 6.50 26.03
CA ALA A 156 -14.64 7.22 26.99
C ALA A 156 -15.90 7.75 26.29
N GLY A 157 -17.07 7.51 26.90
CA GLY A 157 -18.38 7.87 26.35
C GLY A 157 -18.68 9.37 26.30
N SER A 158 -17.88 10.22 26.96
CA SER A 158 -18.10 11.66 26.91
C SER A 158 -17.84 12.18 25.50
N SER A 159 -18.89 12.68 24.85
CA SER A 159 -18.80 13.23 23.51
C SER A 159 -18.04 14.56 23.53
N VAL A 160 -17.20 14.78 22.52
CA VAL A 160 -16.67 16.13 22.22
C VAL A 160 -17.81 17.06 21.77
N LEU A 161 -19.00 16.51 21.48
CA LEU A 161 -20.18 17.23 20.99
C LEU A 161 -20.96 17.93 22.11
N ASP A 162 -20.81 17.49 23.36
CA ASP A 162 -21.46 18.07 24.55
C ASP A 162 -20.72 19.30 25.09
N ASP A 163 -19.48 19.52 24.64
CA ASP A 163 -18.67 20.68 24.99
C ASP A 163 -18.57 21.65 23.80
N VAL A 164 -18.94 22.91 24.00
CA VAL A 164 -18.86 23.97 22.98
C VAL A 164 -17.42 24.13 22.46
N ALA A 165 -16.42 23.91 23.33
CA ALA A 165 -15.02 23.91 22.94
C ALA A 165 -14.67 22.77 21.95
N GLY A 166 -15.43 21.68 21.96
CA GLY A 166 -15.26 20.57 21.02
C GLY A 166 -15.68 20.90 19.59
N TRP A 167 -16.73 21.72 19.42
CA TRP A 167 -17.19 22.18 18.10
C TRP A 167 -16.16 23.07 17.38
N GLU A 168 -15.34 23.83 18.13
CA GLU A 168 -14.24 24.62 17.58
C GLU A 168 -13.19 23.75 16.87
N HIS A 169 -13.06 22.49 17.25
CA HIS A 169 -12.09 21.56 16.66
C HIS A 169 -12.71 20.62 15.62
N ILE A 170 -13.98 20.26 15.76
CA ILE A 170 -14.67 19.30 14.87
C ILE A 170 -14.82 19.88 13.46
N SER A 171 -15.34 21.11 13.32
CA SER A 171 -15.62 21.68 11.99
C SER A 171 -14.35 21.85 11.14
N PRO A 172 -13.25 22.46 11.65
CA PRO A 172 -12.00 22.52 10.90
C PRO A 172 -11.45 21.13 10.55
N PHE A 173 -11.54 20.17 11.47
CA PHE A 173 -11.07 18.80 11.25
C PHE A 173 -11.85 18.11 10.11
N LEU A 174 -13.18 18.16 10.14
CA LEU A 174 -14.02 17.55 9.11
C LEU A 174 -13.86 18.23 7.75
N ASN A 175 -13.77 19.57 7.71
CA ASN A 175 -13.51 20.31 6.47
C ASN A 175 -12.13 19.93 5.88
N GLN A 176 -11.10 19.84 6.72
CA GLN A 176 -9.78 19.41 6.29
C GLN A 176 -9.81 17.98 5.74
N LYS A 177 -10.50 17.06 6.42
CA LYS A 177 -10.63 15.67 5.96
C LYS A 177 -11.39 15.58 4.63
N SER A 178 -12.49 16.30 4.47
CA SER A 178 -13.20 16.38 3.19
C SER A 178 -12.30 16.92 2.08
N ALA A 179 -11.51 17.95 2.34
CA ALA A 179 -10.54 18.47 1.36
C ALA A 179 -9.46 17.42 0.99
N GLU A 180 -8.91 16.70 1.98
CA GLU A 180 -7.94 15.61 1.78
C GLU A 180 -8.53 14.51 0.88
N HIS A 181 -9.75 14.06 1.15
CA HIS A 181 -10.41 12.98 0.40
C HIS A 181 -10.81 13.39 -1.01
N LEU A 182 -11.29 14.62 -1.20
CA LEU A 182 -11.59 15.20 -2.52
C LEU A 182 -10.33 15.32 -3.37
N ALA A 183 -9.23 15.80 -2.78
CA ALA A 183 -7.94 15.86 -3.45
C ALA A 183 -7.41 14.46 -3.80
N TYR A 184 -7.60 13.47 -2.92
CA TYR A 184 -7.24 12.08 -3.18
C TYR A 184 -8.06 11.50 -4.35
N ALA A 185 -9.37 11.73 -4.39
CA ALA A 185 -10.22 11.30 -5.51
C ALA A 185 -9.74 11.91 -6.85
N GLN A 186 -9.47 13.22 -6.86
CA GLN A 186 -8.98 13.91 -8.06
C GLN A 186 -7.60 13.40 -8.52
N LYS A 187 -6.71 13.05 -7.59
CA LYS A 187 -5.35 12.58 -7.92
C LYS A 187 -5.29 11.09 -8.27
N CYS A 188 -6.02 10.25 -7.54
CA CYS A 188 -5.84 8.79 -7.52
C CYS A 188 -6.96 8.00 -8.19
N TYR A 189 -8.16 8.58 -8.35
CA TYR A 189 -9.27 7.93 -9.05
C TYR A 189 -9.48 8.49 -10.46
N GLN A 190 -9.38 9.82 -10.63
CA GLN A 190 -9.63 10.47 -11.93
C GLN A 190 -8.46 10.34 -12.92
N LYS A 191 -7.23 10.06 -12.46
CA LYS A 191 -6.05 9.90 -13.31
C LYS A 191 -5.72 8.43 -13.54
N SER A 192 -5.87 7.98 -14.77
CA SER A 192 -5.40 6.67 -15.22
C SER A 192 -3.91 6.71 -15.56
N GLU A 193 -3.04 7.06 -14.61
CA GLU A 193 -1.59 6.92 -14.79
C GLU A 193 -1.17 5.45 -14.68
N ILE A 194 -0.27 5.00 -15.56
CA ILE A 194 0.23 3.61 -15.61
C ILE A 194 0.94 3.21 -14.30
N THR A 195 1.46 4.20 -13.57
CA THR A 195 2.06 4.03 -12.24
C THR A 195 1.49 5.05 -11.27
N PRO A 196 0.72 4.61 -10.24
CA PRO A 196 0.21 5.52 -9.21
C PRO A 196 1.36 6.20 -8.48
N SER A 197 1.23 7.50 -8.21
CA SER A 197 2.17 8.25 -7.38
C SER A 197 2.31 7.61 -5.99
N ASP A 198 3.43 7.86 -5.30
CA ASP A 198 3.66 7.34 -3.95
C ASP A 198 2.56 7.81 -2.96
N GLU A 199 1.97 8.98 -3.18
CA GLU A 199 0.82 9.49 -2.40
C GLU A 199 -0.41 8.59 -2.52
N CYS A 200 -0.70 8.08 -3.73
CA CYS A 200 -1.81 7.15 -3.95
C CYS A 200 -1.52 5.76 -3.38
N ARG A 201 -0.25 5.41 -3.18
CA ARG A 201 0.15 4.08 -2.68
C ARG A 201 0.13 3.95 -1.17
N LEU A 202 -0.18 5.00 -0.42
CA LEU A 202 -0.12 4.98 1.04
C LEU A 202 -1.12 4.00 1.67
N LEU A 203 -2.31 3.84 1.08
CA LEU A 203 -3.33 2.89 1.50
C LEU A 203 -3.08 1.48 0.93
N SER A 204 -3.77 0.47 1.47
CA SER A 204 -3.63 -0.92 0.99
C SER A 204 -4.02 -1.09 -0.48
N ALA A 205 -5.07 -0.40 -0.92
CA ALA A 205 -5.44 -0.24 -2.32
C ALA A 205 -5.44 1.27 -2.66
N SER A 206 -4.83 1.65 -3.78
CA SER A 206 -4.74 3.06 -4.22
C SER A 206 -6.06 3.64 -4.70
N ALA A 207 -6.94 2.78 -5.19
CA ALA A 207 -8.32 3.11 -5.51
C ALA A 207 -9.15 1.86 -5.24
N LEU A 208 -10.32 2.02 -4.62
CA LEU A 208 -11.27 0.94 -4.44
C LEU A 208 -11.99 0.67 -5.76
N PRO A 209 -12.16 -0.61 -6.14
CA PRO A 209 -12.89 -0.95 -7.35
C PRO A 209 -14.37 -0.58 -7.21
N TYR A 210 -14.97 -0.13 -8.32
CA TYR A 210 -16.41 0.05 -8.44
C TYR A 210 -16.86 -0.11 -9.88
N ARG A 211 -18.15 -0.37 -10.06
CA ARG A 211 -18.85 -0.41 -11.35
C ARG A 211 -19.69 0.85 -11.48
N PHE A 212 -19.60 1.48 -12.64
CA PHE A 212 -20.39 2.66 -13.01
C PHE A 212 -21.43 2.27 -14.07
N ASP A 213 -22.68 2.61 -13.83
CA ASP A 213 -23.78 2.51 -14.79
C ASP A 213 -24.52 3.85 -14.87
N GLY A 214 -24.32 4.56 -15.98
CA GLY A 214 -24.95 5.86 -16.26
C GLY A 214 -26.31 5.76 -16.96
N ASN A 215 -26.84 4.55 -17.16
CA ASN A 215 -28.14 4.33 -17.78
C ASN A 215 -29.07 3.47 -16.89
N ALA A 216 -28.92 3.60 -15.58
CA ALA A 216 -29.72 2.87 -14.61
C ALA A 216 -31.19 3.35 -14.62
N SER A 217 -32.09 2.51 -14.13
CA SER A 217 -33.48 2.88 -13.89
C SER A 217 -33.62 3.86 -12.73
N CYS A 218 -34.78 4.51 -12.58
CA CYS A 218 -35.09 5.32 -11.40
C CYS A 218 -34.96 4.46 -10.11
N PRO A 219 -34.25 4.93 -9.05
CA PRO A 219 -34.15 4.23 -7.78
C PRO A 219 -35.42 4.29 -6.94
N TYR A 220 -36.30 5.24 -7.24
CA TYR A 220 -37.52 5.55 -6.48
C TYR A 220 -38.76 5.12 -7.26
N SER A 221 -39.93 5.58 -6.82
CA SER A 221 -41.19 5.40 -7.58
C SER A 221 -41.11 6.10 -8.95
N GLU A 222 -41.71 5.52 -10.00
CA GLU A 222 -41.54 5.97 -11.38
C GLU A 222 -41.95 7.44 -11.63
N ASP A 223 -42.84 7.97 -10.80
CA ASP A 223 -43.42 9.31 -10.89
C ASP A 223 -42.53 10.44 -10.34
N ILE A 224 -41.47 10.12 -9.60
CA ILE A 224 -40.65 11.15 -8.91
C ILE A 224 -39.35 11.50 -9.63
N CYS A 225 -38.82 10.61 -10.46
CA CYS A 225 -37.61 10.88 -11.24
C CYS A 225 -37.95 11.71 -12.49
N LYS A 226 -37.03 12.58 -12.93
CA LYS A 226 -37.20 13.31 -14.21
C LYS A 226 -37.24 12.37 -15.43
N SER A 227 -36.59 11.21 -15.33
CA SER A 227 -36.51 10.23 -16.41
C SER A 227 -36.53 8.79 -15.85
N PRO A 228 -37.19 7.83 -16.54
CA PRO A 228 -37.20 6.43 -16.13
C PRO A 228 -35.83 5.76 -16.28
N PHE A 229 -35.01 6.20 -17.24
CA PHE A 229 -33.65 5.70 -17.52
C PHE A 229 -32.64 6.85 -17.63
N GLY A 230 -31.35 6.57 -17.77
CA GLY A 230 -30.29 7.59 -17.74
C GLY A 230 -29.93 8.05 -16.32
N ASN A 231 -30.34 7.29 -15.30
CA ASN A 231 -29.96 7.54 -13.90
C ASN A 231 -28.61 6.87 -13.60
N LEU A 232 -28.07 7.15 -12.41
CA LEU A 232 -26.72 6.73 -12.04
C LEU A 232 -26.77 5.62 -11.00
N LEU A 233 -26.05 4.54 -11.25
CA LEU A 233 -25.75 3.51 -10.27
C LEU A 233 -24.24 3.30 -10.17
N ILE A 234 -23.71 3.46 -8.96
CA ILE A 234 -22.33 3.12 -8.62
C ILE A 234 -22.34 2.00 -7.58
N ASP A 235 -21.68 0.90 -7.89
CA ASP A 235 -21.61 -0.28 -7.03
C ASP A 235 -20.14 -0.72 -6.83
N ALA A 236 -19.63 -0.59 -5.60
CA ALA A 236 -18.28 -1.01 -5.25
C ALA A 236 -18.09 -2.54 -5.25
N GLY A 237 -19.19 -3.30 -5.24
CA GLY A 237 -19.15 -4.74 -5.02
C GLY A 237 -18.62 -5.11 -3.62
N PRO A 238 -18.19 -6.37 -3.42
CA PRO A 238 -17.68 -6.83 -2.13
C PRO A 238 -16.24 -6.34 -1.88
N LEU A 239 -16.09 -5.32 -1.04
CA LEU A 239 -14.79 -4.83 -0.59
C LEU A 239 -14.28 -5.63 0.62
N ASP A 240 -13.31 -6.51 0.40
CA ASP A 240 -12.68 -7.30 1.47
C ASP A 240 -11.89 -6.45 2.49
N SER A 241 -12.10 -6.77 3.78
CA SER A 241 -11.45 -6.13 4.92
C SER A 241 -9.91 -6.17 4.89
N LEU A 242 -9.29 -7.24 4.38
CA LEU A 242 -7.84 -7.41 4.37
C LEU A 242 -7.19 -6.75 3.15
N THR A 243 -7.68 -7.05 1.96
CA THR A 243 -7.02 -6.64 0.71
C THR A 243 -7.31 -5.20 0.33
N HIS A 244 -8.56 -4.75 0.51
CA HIS A 244 -8.98 -3.41 0.11
C HIS A 244 -8.86 -2.39 1.24
N LEU A 245 -9.26 -2.79 2.45
CA LEU A 245 -9.31 -1.90 3.62
C LEU A 245 -8.08 -2.01 4.53
N GLY A 246 -7.21 -3.00 4.34
CA GLY A 246 -5.93 -3.11 5.06
C GLY A 246 -6.05 -3.59 6.50
N ILE A 247 -7.15 -4.20 6.90
CA ILE A 247 -7.33 -4.76 8.25
C ILE A 247 -6.57 -6.09 8.30
N ASN A 248 -5.32 -6.02 8.70
CA ASN A 248 -4.43 -7.16 8.92
C ASN A 248 -4.96 -8.12 10.00
N LYS A 249 -5.36 -7.61 11.18
CA LYS A 249 -5.82 -8.42 12.34
C LYS A 249 -7.18 -7.93 12.84
N GLY A 250 -8.18 -8.80 12.92
CA GLY A 250 -9.53 -8.44 13.37
C GLY A 250 -10.60 -9.32 12.73
N PRO A 251 -11.89 -9.02 12.97
CA PRO A 251 -12.98 -9.69 12.28
C PRO A 251 -12.86 -9.49 10.77
N ARG A 252 -13.01 -10.60 10.03
CA ARG A 252 -13.12 -10.55 8.56
C ARG A 252 -14.52 -10.12 8.18
N PHE A 253 -14.62 -9.19 7.24
CA PHE A 253 -15.88 -8.76 6.65
C PHE A 253 -15.68 -8.31 5.20
N THR A 254 -16.77 -8.26 4.45
CA THR A 254 -16.85 -7.55 3.17
C THR A 254 -17.80 -6.37 3.30
N ALA A 255 -17.35 -5.17 2.94
CA ALA A 255 -18.21 -4.00 2.84
C ALA A 255 -18.83 -3.90 1.44
N HIS A 256 -20.12 -3.64 1.37
CA HIS A 256 -20.85 -3.38 0.13
C HIS A 256 -21.36 -1.94 0.19
N ILE A 257 -21.03 -1.16 -0.81
CA ILE A 257 -21.37 0.26 -0.91
C ILE A 257 -21.97 0.48 -2.28
N LYS A 258 -23.20 0.99 -2.28
CA LYS A 258 -23.96 1.25 -3.49
C LYS A 258 -24.61 2.62 -3.40
N GLU A 259 -24.40 3.42 -4.43
CA GLU A 259 -24.98 4.76 -4.57
C GLU A 259 -25.86 4.76 -5.83
N HIS A 260 -27.16 4.98 -5.66
CA HIS A 260 -28.11 5.03 -6.78
C HIS A 260 -28.82 6.37 -6.78
N CYS A 261 -28.51 7.21 -7.77
CA CYS A 261 -28.95 8.60 -7.80
C CYS A 261 -29.76 8.92 -9.06
N ALA A 262 -30.73 9.82 -8.92
CA ALA A 262 -31.56 10.32 -10.00
C ALA A 262 -31.93 11.80 -9.81
N PRO A 263 -31.94 12.62 -10.87
CA PRO A 263 -32.59 13.93 -10.86
C PRO A 263 -34.09 13.77 -10.63
N LEU A 264 -34.65 14.57 -9.72
CA LEU A 264 -36.06 14.48 -9.33
C LEU A 264 -36.91 15.54 -10.05
N ALA A 265 -38.14 15.17 -10.39
CA ALA A 265 -39.14 16.10 -10.89
C ALA A 265 -39.60 17.03 -9.76
N THR A 266 -39.74 18.33 -10.04
CA THR A 266 -40.08 19.34 -9.02
C THR A 266 -41.48 19.95 -9.24
N ASP A 267 -42.08 19.80 -10.42
CA ASP A 267 -43.33 20.47 -10.81
C ASP A 267 -44.53 20.15 -9.89
N HIS A 268 -44.65 18.91 -9.44
CA HIS A 268 -45.73 18.47 -8.54
C HIS A 268 -45.40 18.60 -7.05
N PHE A 269 -44.15 18.93 -6.73
CA PHE A 269 -43.63 18.99 -5.35
C PHE A 269 -43.21 20.39 -4.94
N THR A 270 -43.57 21.43 -5.72
CA THR A 270 -43.21 22.81 -5.42
C THR A 270 -44.42 23.73 -5.33
N LYS A 271 -44.32 24.75 -4.47
CA LYS A 271 -45.28 25.85 -4.38
C LYS A 271 -44.52 27.16 -4.39
N THR A 272 -45.07 28.17 -5.06
CA THR A 272 -44.52 29.52 -5.05
C THR A 272 -45.45 30.43 -4.27
N TYR A 273 -44.88 31.19 -3.33
CA TYR A 273 -45.62 32.16 -2.55
C TYR A 273 -44.78 33.42 -2.33
N THR A 274 -45.44 34.56 -2.14
CA THR A 274 -44.79 35.82 -1.83
C THR A 274 -45.01 36.13 -0.36
N ASP A 275 -43.93 36.33 0.39
CA ASP A 275 -43.99 36.62 1.81
C ASP A 275 -44.01 38.14 2.02
N SER A 276 -45.16 38.66 2.42
CA SER A 276 -45.35 40.07 2.72
C SER A 276 -44.53 40.56 3.91
N ASN A 277 -44.19 39.67 4.85
CA ASN A 277 -43.39 40.00 6.03
C ASN A 277 -41.89 40.05 5.72
N ARG A 278 -41.44 39.37 4.65
CA ARG A 278 -40.04 39.36 4.19
C ARG A 278 -39.86 40.26 2.96
N ARG A 279 -40.24 41.53 3.05
CA ARG A 279 -40.06 42.55 2.00
C ARG A 279 -40.71 42.19 0.65
N ASN A 280 -41.84 41.46 0.64
CA ASN A 280 -42.51 40.99 -0.59
C ASN A 280 -41.60 40.15 -1.48
N VAL A 281 -40.73 39.33 -0.90
CA VAL A 281 -39.85 38.42 -1.63
C VAL A 281 -40.63 37.16 -2.00
N SER A 282 -40.47 36.70 -3.25
CA SER A 282 -41.07 35.46 -3.75
C SER A 282 -40.18 34.27 -3.46
N PHE A 283 -40.73 33.25 -2.80
CA PHE A 283 -40.07 32.01 -2.45
C PHE A 283 -40.66 30.84 -3.25
N LYS A 284 -39.82 29.89 -3.59
CA LYS A 284 -40.21 28.55 -4.08
C LYS A 284 -39.95 27.55 -2.96
N SER A 285 -41.01 26.97 -2.42
CA SER A 285 -40.97 25.90 -1.42
C SER A 285 -41.02 24.53 -2.09
N TYR A 286 -40.25 23.59 -1.57
CA TYR A 286 -40.19 22.19 -2.01
C TYR A 286 -40.80 21.29 -0.93
N HIS A 287 -41.63 20.32 -1.32
CA HIS A 287 -42.43 19.47 -0.42
C HIS A 287 -42.11 17.99 -0.65
N PHE A 288 -40.95 17.55 -0.18
CA PHE A 288 -40.50 16.15 -0.23
C PHE A 288 -40.60 15.42 1.13
N SER A 289 -41.14 16.08 2.17
CA SER A 289 -41.38 15.53 3.50
C SER A 289 -42.85 15.20 3.72
N ASP A 290 -43.11 14.11 4.44
CA ASP A 290 -44.45 13.69 4.85
C ASP A 290 -44.89 14.57 6.05
N GLY A 291 -45.72 15.58 5.76
CA GLY A 291 -46.24 16.52 6.76
C GLY A 291 -47.09 17.63 6.12
N GLU A 292 -48.24 17.92 6.73
CA GLU A 292 -49.33 18.71 6.11
C GLU A 292 -49.03 20.20 5.87
N GLN A 293 -48.01 20.81 6.51
CA GLN A 293 -47.80 22.26 6.45
C GLN A 293 -46.35 22.79 6.35
N ASP A 294 -45.31 21.96 6.35
CA ASP A 294 -43.92 22.48 6.29
C ASP A 294 -43.24 22.12 4.97
N SER A 295 -42.68 23.13 4.30
CA SER A 295 -41.74 22.96 3.20
C SER A 295 -40.48 22.24 3.67
N THR A 296 -40.00 21.27 2.91
CA THR A 296 -38.72 20.58 3.13
C THR A 296 -37.53 21.48 2.90
N PHE A 297 -37.62 22.38 1.92
CA PHE A 297 -36.61 23.37 1.59
C PHE A 297 -37.27 24.58 0.94
N GLU A 298 -36.70 25.76 1.12
CA GLU A 298 -37.20 26.99 0.51
C GLU A 298 -36.05 27.79 -0.11
N VAL A 299 -36.30 28.32 -1.30
CA VAL A 299 -35.34 29.16 -2.01
C VAL A 299 -36.03 30.45 -2.42
N GLU A 300 -35.35 31.57 -2.18
CA GLU A 300 -35.73 32.85 -2.77
C GLU A 300 -35.50 32.81 -4.28
N ILE A 301 -36.55 33.06 -5.07
CA ILE A 301 -36.49 32.97 -6.54
C ILE A 301 -35.50 34.00 -7.12
N ASN A 302 -35.40 35.17 -6.49
CA ASN A 302 -34.49 36.22 -6.91
C ASN A 302 -33.06 36.03 -6.39
N ALA A 303 -32.79 35.10 -5.47
CA ALA A 303 -31.43 34.91 -4.96
C ALA A 303 -30.48 34.32 -6.02
N THR A 304 -31.01 33.62 -7.03
CA THR A 304 -30.24 33.08 -8.15
C THR A 304 -29.97 34.13 -9.24
N THR A 305 -30.84 35.12 -9.42
CA THR A 305 -30.81 36.09 -10.52
C THR A 305 -30.52 37.54 -10.10
N SER A 306 -30.63 37.87 -8.81
CA SER A 306 -30.40 39.23 -8.32
C SER A 306 -28.93 39.61 -8.31
N ASN A 307 -28.62 40.77 -8.87
CA ASN A 307 -27.29 41.34 -8.86
C ASN A 307 -27.01 42.03 -7.51
N SER A 308 -26.68 41.24 -6.49
CA SER A 308 -26.38 41.78 -5.15
C SER A 308 -24.93 42.26 -4.98
N GLY A 309 -24.11 42.20 -6.05
CA GLY A 309 -22.67 42.49 -5.99
C GLY A 309 -21.83 41.45 -5.23
N ARG A 310 -22.35 40.22 -5.07
CA ARG A 310 -21.63 39.11 -4.45
C ARG A 310 -21.01 38.22 -5.52
N GLU A 311 -19.88 37.58 -5.22
CA GLU A 311 -19.31 36.54 -6.09
C GLU A 311 -20.29 35.36 -6.16
N GLY A 312 -20.67 34.97 -7.37
CA GLY A 312 -21.61 33.88 -7.60
C GLY A 312 -20.92 32.52 -7.48
N ASP A 313 -21.63 31.54 -6.93
CA ASP A 313 -21.13 30.19 -6.74
C ASP A 313 -22.28 29.16 -6.73
N TYR A 314 -21.96 27.91 -7.06
CA TYR A 314 -22.88 26.79 -6.89
C TYR A 314 -22.92 26.40 -5.43
N GLU A 315 -24.10 26.34 -4.82
CA GLU A 315 -24.27 25.83 -3.46
C GLU A 315 -25.12 24.57 -3.49
N VAL A 316 -24.67 23.52 -2.82
CA VAL A 316 -25.44 22.28 -2.68
C VAL A 316 -25.86 22.13 -1.23
N TYR A 317 -27.17 22.07 -0.99
CA TYR A 317 -27.74 21.84 0.33
C TYR A 317 -28.20 20.38 0.41
N PRO A 318 -27.51 19.53 1.20
CA PRO A 318 -27.92 18.16 1.40
C PRO A 318 -28.98 18.05 2.51
N LEU A 319 -30.02 17.26 2.29
CA LEU A 319 -31.00 16.84 3.28
C LEU A 319 -31.06 15.32 3.32
N THR A 320 -30.68 14.75 4.45
CA THR A 320 -30.59 13.30 4.64
C THR A 320 -31.74 12.80 5.49
N GLU A 321 -32.36 11.68 5.10
CA GLU A 321 -33.40 11.05 5.91
C GLU A 321 -32.80 10.44 7.19
N ILE A 322 -33.25 10.92 8.36
CA ILE A 322 -32.90 10.35 9.66
C ILE A 322 -34.12 9.61 10.21
N ARG A 323 -34.11 8.27 10.18
CA ARG A 323 -35.15 7.44 10.80
C ARG A 323 -34.81 7.15 12.26
N ASN A 324 -34.90 8.15 13.14
CA ASN A 324 -34.78 7.92 14.58
C ASN A 324 -36.11 8.20 15.29
N LYS A 325 -36.71 7.17 15.89
CA LYS A 325 -37.99 7.27 16.62
C LYS A 325 -37.93 8.20 17.84
N ASN A 326 -36.72 8.50 18.36
CA ASN A 326 -36.53 9.31 19.57
C ASN A 326 -36.20 10.79 19.27
N LEU A 327 -36.02 11.16 17.99
CA LEU A 327 -35.78 12.55 17.58
C LEU A 327 -37.06 13.11 16.95
N SER A 328 -37.86 13.85 17.72
CA SER A 328 -39.12 14.48 17.27
C SER A 328 -38.98 15.52 16.15
N TYR A 329 -37.78 15.77 15.62
CA TYR A 329 -37.50 16.87 14.68
C TYR A 329 -37.30 16.44 13.22
N SER A 330 -37.15 15.15 12.91
CA SER A 330 -36.99 14.70 11.51
C SER A 330 -38.28 14.08 10.98
N LYS A 331 -38.99 14.83 10.13
CA LYS A 331 -40.12 14.29 9.36
C LYS A 331 -39.59 13.33 8.28
N PRO A 332 -40.19 12.14 8.11
CA PRO A 332 -39.77 11.22 7.07
C PRO A 332 -40.03 11.85 5.69
N PHE A 333 -39.30 11.39 4.67
CA PHE A 333 -39.62 11.79 3.30
C PHE A 333 -40.94 11.17 2.85
N ILE A 334 -41.55 11.73 1.80
CA ILE A 334 -42.74 11.18 1.19
C ILE A 334 -42.53 9.69 0.79
N PRO A 335 -43.59 8.85 0.81
CA PRO A 335 -43.46 7.41 0.56
C PRO A 335 -42.74 7.06 -0.75
N GLN A 336 -42.85 7.90 -1.78
CA GLN A 336 -42.19 7.71 -3.08
C GLN A 336 -40.65 7.69 -2.98
N LEU A 337 -40.09 8.38 -1.99
CA LEU A 337 -38.64 8.47 -1.72
C LEU A 337 -38.16 7.48 -0.65
N GLN A 338 -39.08 6.73 -0.03
CA GLN A 338 -38.75 5.81 1.04
C GLN A 338 -38.31 4.45 0.49
N LEU A 339 -37.03 4.11 0.71
CA LEU A 339 -36.48 2.82 0.34
C LEU A 339 -36.21 1.95 1.57
N ARG A 340 -36.35 0.63 1.41
CA ARG A 340 -36.03 -0.36 2.45
C ARG A 340 -34.54 -0.69 2.38
N GLY A 341 -33.81 -0.38 3.45
CA GLY A 341 -32.37 -0.71 3.56
C GLY A 341 -31.43 0.22 2.78
N ALA A 342 -31.93 1.34 2.27
CA ALA A 342 -31.12 2.44 1.78
C ALA A 342 -31.52 3.72 2.49
N ARG A 343 -30.57 4.64 2.62
CA ARG A 343 -30.80 5.99 3.13
C ARG A 343 -30.93 6.94 1.95
N THR A 344 -31.98 7.75 1.97
CA THR A 344 -32.21 8.75 0.94
C THR A 344 -31.59 10.08 1.35
N THR A 345 -30.83 10.69 0.44
CA THR A 345 -30.24 12.03 0.56
C THR A 345 -30.67 12.86 -0.63
N LEU A 346 -31.32 13.99 -0.36
CA LEU A 346 -31.69 14.99 -1.36
C LEU A 346 -30.61 16.06 -1.44
N LEU A 347 -30.15 16.38 -2.64
CA LEU A 347 -29.15 17.41 -2.91
C LEU A 347 -29.81 18.54 -3.70
N PHE A 348 -29.98 19.70 -3.06
CA PHE A 348 -30.53 20.90 -3.69
C PHE A 348 -29.39 21.75 -4.22
N LEU A 349 -29.23 21.79 -5.53
CA LEU A 349 -28.26 22.64 -6.22
C LEU A 349 -28.87 24.01 -6.48
N MET A 350 -28.21 25.03 -5.94
CA MET A 350 -28.53 26.43 -6.14
C MET A 350 -27.40 27.10 -6.91
N ALA A 351 -27.68 27.53 -8.14
CA ALA A 351 -26.75 28.34 -8.92
C ALA A 351 -26.94 29.82 -8.55
N LYS A 352 -26.32 30.27 -7.44
CA LYS A 352 -26.47 31.65 -6.96
C LYS A 352 -25.64 32.58 -7.83
N GLN A 353 -26.29 33.47 -8.56
CA GLN A 353 -25.63 34.54 -9.32
C GLN A 353 -24.65 33.99 -10.40
N ILE A 354 -25.00 32.84 -10.99
CA ILE A 354 -24.25 32.21 -12.08
C ILE A 354 -25.05 32.31 -13.38
N PHE A 355 -24.38 32.75 -14.44
CA PHE A 355 -24.91 32.76 -15.81
C PHE A 355 -24.08 31.88 -16.72
N TYR A 356 -24.70 31.30 -17.74
CA TYR A 356 -24.04 30.36 -18.66
C TYR A 356 -23.80 31.02 -20.02
N LEU A 357 -22.62 30.73 -20.62
CA LEU A 357 -22.33 31.15 -22.00
C LEU A 357 -23.02 30.28 -23.05
N ASN A 358 -23.29 29.01 -22.71
CA ASN A 358 -23.88 28.04 -23.61
C ASN A 358 -25.03 27.31 -22.91
N GLU A 359 -26.01 26.88 -23.68
CA GLU A 359 -27.12 26.07 -23.18
C GLU A 359 -26.60 24.75 -22.62
N THR A 360 -27.19 24.31 -21.51
CA THR A 360 -26.83 23.09 -20.81
C THR A 360 -28.09 22.24 -20.65
N ALA A 361 -28.10 21.06 -21.29
CA ALA A 361 -29.17 20.09 -21.21
C ALA A 361 -29.02 19.09 -20.05
N ASP A 362 -28.03 19.30 -19.17
CA ASP A 362 -27.86 18.50 -17.96
C ASP A 362 -29.06 18.70 -17.02
N PRO A 363 -29.71 17.63 -16.53
CA PRO A 363 -30.95 17.74 -15.75
C PRO A 363 -30.79 18.37 -14.36
N TRP A 364 -29.56 18.43 -13.82
CA TRP A 364 -29.26 19.07 -12.53
C TRP A 364 -28.72 20.49 -12.72
N PHE A 365 -27.88 20.71 -13.74
CA PHE A 365 -27.34 22.02 -14.11
C PHE A 365 -28.10 22.71 -15.25
N ALA A 366 -29.40 22.42 -15.40
CA ALA A 366 -30.20 22.82 -16.56
C ALA A 366 -30.23 24.35 -16.71
N ALA A 367 -29.83 24.83 -17.88
CA ALA A 367 -29.82 26.24 -18.24
C ALA A 367 -30.12 26.34 -19.74
N THR A 368 -31.38 26.60 -20.09
CA THR A 368 -31.87 26.70 -21.46
C THR A 368 -32.58 28.02 -21.73
N ARG A 369 -32.99 28.74 -20.69
CA ARG A 369 -33.69 30.02 -20.82
C ARG A 369 -32.71 31.20 -20.83
N ARG A 370 -32.80 32.04 -21.85
CA ARG A 370 -32.07 33.31 -21.89
C ARG A 370 -32.51 34.20 -20.73
N PHE A 371 -31.54 34.89 -20.11
CA PHE A 371 -31.80 35.75 -18.97
C PHE A 371 -32.73 36.92 -19.33
N ASP A 372 -32.40 37.64 -20.40
CA ASP A 372 -33.21 38.71 -21.00
C ASP A 372 -33.24 38.59 -22.53
N ASN A 373 -34.29 39.13 -23.17
CA ASN A 373 -34.50 39.09 -24.62
C ASN A 373 -33.36 39.72 -25.45
N GLY A 374 -32.48 40.53 -24.84
CA GLY A 374 -31.30 41.12 -25.47
C GLY A 374 -29.95 40.57 -24.99
N SER A 375 -29.93 39.69 -23.98
CA SER A 375 -28.69 39.14 -23.41
C SER A 375 -28.28 37.85 -24.12
N ALA A 376 -26.97 37.67 -24.36
CA ALA A 376 -26.40 36.41 -24.83
C ALA A 376 -26.23 35.37 -23.69
N LEU A 377 -26.53 35.77 -22.44
CA LEU A 377 -26.34 34.94 -21.26
C LEU A 377 -27.60 34.13 -20.95
N ILE A 378 -27.38 32.92 -20.44
CA ILE A 378 -28.44 31.96 -20.13
C ILE A 378 -28.53 31.82 -18.61
N ALA A 379 -29.76 31.84 -18.10
CA ALA A 379 -30.06 31.70 -16.68
C ALA A 379 -30.41 30.24 -16.35
N PRO A 380 -30.23 29.80 -15.08
CA PRO A 380 -30.71 28.51 -14.62
C PRO A 380 -32.22 28.33 -14.84
N ASP A 381 -32.64 27.11 -15.20
CA ASP A 381 -34.05 26.81 -15.47
C ASP A 381 -34.87 26.71 -14.18
N GLU A 382 -34.25 26.31 -13.08
CA GLU A 382 -34.88 26.21 -11.77
C GLU A 382 -34.02 26.92 -10.70
N PRO A 383 -34.64 27.59 -9.71
CA PRO A 383 -33.89 28.23 -8.63
C PRO A 383 -33.21 27.22 -7.68
N GLY A 384 -33.69 25.97 -7.66
CA GLY A 384 -33.10 24.86 -6.90
C GLY A 384 -33.36 23.52 -7.58
N ALA A 385 -32.37 22.99 -8.29
CA ALA A 385 -32.49 21.67 -8.92
C ALA A 385 -32.24 20.56 -7.89
N VAL A 386 -33.05 19.50 -7.93
CA VAL A 386 -33.05 18.45 -6.89
C VAL A 386 -32.53 17.13 -7.45
N LEU A 387 -31.55 16.55 -6.76
CA LEU A 387 -31.08 15.19 -7.00
C LEU A 387 -31.39 14.32 -5.77
N GLY A 388 -31.94 13.13 -5.97
CA GLY A 388 -32.13 12.15 -4.90
C GLY A 388 -31.12 11.01 -5.03
N CYS A 389 -30.36 10.74 -3.98
CA CYS A 389 -29.42 9.62 -3.90
C CYS A 389 -29.83 8.61 -2.83
N ALA A 390 -29.92 7.34 -3.21
CA ALA A 390 -30.16 6.22 -2.33
C ALA A 390 -28.82 5.52 -2.03
N THR A 391 -28.33 5.70 -0.81
CA THR A 391 -27.10 5.07 -0.33
C THR A 391 -27.44 3.77 0.39
N GLU A 392 -26.83 2.66 -0.04
CA GLU A 392 -26.90 1.37 0.64
C GLU A 392 -25.51 0.99 1.15
N ARG A 393 -25.44 0.60 2.43
CA ARG A 393 -24.19 0.18 3.06
C ARG A 393 -24.41 -1.06 3.90
N LYS A 394 -23.70 -2.13 3.55
CA LYS A 394 -23.79 -3.42 4.25
C LYS A 394 -22.41 -3.94 4.63
N TYR A 395 -22.33 -4.57 5.79
CA TYR A 395 -21.17 -5.31 6.25
C TYR A 395 -21.55 -6.79 6.32
N CYS A 396 -20.87 -7.65 5.58
CA CYS A 396 -21.16 -9.08 5.55
C CYS A 396 -20.02 -9.92 6.10
N ASN A 397 -20.35 -10.93 6.90
CA ASN A 397 -19.42 -11.94 7.37
C ASN A 397 -19.17 -12.97 6.26
N PRO A 398 -17.95 -13.12 5.73
CA PRO A 398 -17.67 -14.05 4.64
C PRO A 398 -17.83 -15.52 5.03
N LYS A 399 -17.89 -15.84 6.33
CA LYS A 399 -18.09 -17.22 6.83
C LYS A 399 -19.56 -17.64 6.91
N LEU A 400 -20.49 -16.70 6.76
CA LEU A 400 -21.93 -16.95 6.91
C LEU A 400 -22.68 -16.63 5.60
N PRO A 401 -23.84 -17.26 5.36
CA PRO A 401 -24.67 -16.92 4.21
C PRO A 401 -25.22 -15.49 4.33
N ALA A 402 -25.40 -14.81 3.20
CA ALA A 402 -25.80 -13.39 3.15
C ALA A 402 -27.14 -13.09 3.86
N SER A 403 -28.05 -14.06 3.95
CA SER A 403 -29.35 -13.91 4.62
C SER A 403 -29.25 -13.69 6.14
N VAL A 404 -28.15 -14.13 6.76
CA VAL A 404 -27.93 -14.02 8.22
C VAL A 404 -26.65 -13.24 8.53
N GLY A 405 -25.65 -13.33 7.65
CA GLY A 405 -24.32 -12.77 7.84
C GLY A 405 -24.15 -11.32 7.43
N CYS A 406 -25.17 -10.66 6.85
CA CYS A 406 -25.09 -9.28 6.39
C CYS A 406 -25.87 -8.33 7.30
N VAL A 407 -25.20 -7.25 7.72
CA VAL A 407 -25.77 -6.17 8.53
C VAL A 407 -25.90 -4.92 7.68
N ASN A 408 -27.07 -4.32 7.69
CA ASN A 408 -27.30 -3.02 7.04
C ASN A 408 -26.96 -1.89 8.02
N ALA A 409 -26.04 -1.00 7.64
CA ALA A 409 -25.57 0.09 8.48
C ALA A 409 -26.67 1.11 8.85
N PHE A 410 -27.77 1.14 8.08
CA PHE A 410 -28.92 2.02 8.29
C PHE A 410 -30.10 1.32 8.97
N SER A 411 -29.91 0.07 9.44
CA SER A 411 -30.96 -0.69 10.14
C SER A 411 -31.27 -0.10 11.51
N ASN A 412 -32.56 -0.02 11.85
CA ASN A 412 -33.01 0.35 13.20
C ASN A 412 -32.73 -0.76 14.23
N THR A 413 -32.39 -1.97 13.80
CA THR A 413 -32.05 -3.13 14.65
C THR A 413 -30.58 -3.49 14.58
N LEU A 414 -29.71 -2.50 14.32
CA LEU A 414 -28.27 -2.67 14.10
C LEU A 414 -27.59 -3.61 15.11
N GLU A 415 -27.94 -3.51 16.39
CA GLU A 415 -27.40 -4.36 17.46
C GLU A 415 -27.75 -5.83 17.34
N GLN A 416 -29.01 -6.11 17.04
CA GLN A 416 -29.48 -7.48 16.88
C GLN A 416 -28.87 -8.08 15.60
N ASP A 417 -28.71 -7.27 14.57
CA ASP A 417 -28.15 -7.69 13.28
C ASP A 417 -26.66 -8.01 13.42
N PHE A 418 -25.86 -7.17 14.08
CA PHE A 418 -24.46 -7.48 14.41
C PHE A 418 -24.33 -8.71 15.31
N SER A 419 -25.24 -8.88 16.28
CA SER A 419 -25.28 -10.06 17.15
C SER A 419 -25.47 -11.38 16.39
N LYS A 420 -26.30 -11.35 15.35
CA LYS A 420 -26.54 -12.51 14.46
C LYS A 420 -25.37 -12.75 13.50
N ALA A 421 -24.84 -11.70 12.88
CA ALA A 421 -23.83 -11.81 11.84
C ALA A 421 -22.41 -12.09 12.38
N TRP A 422 -22.10 -11.70 13.62
CA TRP A 422 -20.83 -12.01 14.29
C TRP A 422 -21.07 -12.57 15.71
N PRO A 423 -21.17 -13.89 15.88
CA PRO A 423 -21.44 -14.50 17.20
C PRO A 423 -20.32 -14.34 18.25
N ASP A 424 -19.07 -14.04 17.86
CA ASP A 424 -17.99 -13.71 18.80
C ASP A 424 -18.13 -12.27 19.30
N ALA A 425 -18.22 -12.09 20.62
CA ALA A 425 -18.37 -10.78 21.25
C ALA A 425 -17.21 -9.82 20.90
N ARG A 426 -15.96 -10.31 20.84
CA ARG A 426 -14.79 -9.47 20.55
C ARG A 426 -14.80 -8.95 19.12
N ASP A 427 -15.25 -9.77 18.19
CA ASP A 427 -15.40 -9.38 16.79
C ASP A 427 -16.49 -8.32 16.62
N ARG A 428 -17.62 -8.48 17.33
CA ARG A 428 -18.69 -7.47 17.35
C ARG A 428 -18.22 -6.13 17.90
N MET A 429 -17.58 -6.12 19.07
CA MET A 429 -17.13 -4.89 19.72
C MET A 429 -16.21 -4.06 18.81
N ARG A 430 -15.36 -4.73 18.01
CA ARG A 430 -14.43 -4.09 17.08
C ARG A 430 -15.11 -3.60 15.81
N LEU A 431 -15.92 -4.46 15.17
CA LEU A 431 -16.57 -4.15 13.91
C LEU A 431 -17.65 -3.08 14.08
N ARG A 432 -18.42 -3.15 15.16
CA ARG A 432 -19.44 -2.16 15.51
C ARG A 432 -18.81 -0.78 15.64
N ALA A 433 -17.80 -0.63 16.50
CA ALA A 433 -17.13 0.64 16.74
C ALA A 433 -16.57 1.25 15.45
N MET A 434 -15.91 0.43 14.61
CA MET A 434 -15.41 0.89 13.31
C MET A 434 -16.55 1.32 12.37
N SER A 435 -17.62 0.53 12.26
CA SER A 435 -18.76 0.85 11.37
C SER A 435 -19.45 2.17 11.77
N MET A 436 -19.57 2.42 13.07
CA MET A 436 -20.17 3.64 13.62
C MET A 436 -19.27 4.86 13.40
N ILE A 437 -17.97 4.70 13.53
CA ILE A 437 -16.99 5.77 13.27
C ILE A 437 -17.00 6.14 11.80
N VAL A 438 -16.91 5.17 10.89
CA VAL A 438 -17.03 5.42 9.44
C VAL A 438 -18.33 6.18 9.13
N HIS A 439 -19.40 5.88 9.87
CA HIS A 439 -20.68 6.55 9.73
C HIS A 439 -20.66 8.01 10.24
N GLN A 440 -20.12 8.24 11.45
CA GLN A 440 -20.08 9.55 12.12
C GLN A 440 -19.14 10.53 11.44
N PHE A 441 -18.02 10.05 10.92
CA PHE A 441 -16.99 10.86 10.28
C PHE A 441 -17.31 11.30 8.85
N GLY A 442 -18.49 10.95 8.36
CA GLY A 442 -18.99 11.45 7.09
C GLY A 442 -18.61 10.61 5.87
N SER A 443 -18.32 9.32 6.06
CA SER A 443 -18.34 8.34 4.98
C SER A 443 -19.64 7.53 4.98
N SER A 444 -20.69 7.94 5.69
CA SER A 444 -21.98 7.25 5.70
C SER A 444 -22.76 7.40 4.40
N ASP A 445 -22.77 8.61 3.84
CA ASP A 445 -23.44 9.01 2.61
C ASP A 445 -22.70 10.20 1.97
N LEU A 446 -23.28 10.83 0.94
CA LEU A 446 -22.62 11.91 0.18
C LEU A 446 -22.77 13.30 0.82
N ALA A 447 -23.69 13.49 1.77
CA ALA A 447 -24.00 14.80 2.36
C ALA A 447 -22.78 15.53 2.99
N PRO A 448 -21.88 14.86 3.73
CA PRO A 448 -20.76 15.50 4.42
C PRO A 448 -19.84 16.33 3.50
N PHE A 449 -19.64 15.88 2.25
CA PHE A 449 -18.82 16.60 1.26
C PHE A 449 -19.47 17.91 0.78
N PHE A 450 -20.80 18.00 0.81
CA PHE A 450 -21.54 19.21 0.45
C PHE A 450 -21.73 20.16 1.64
N THR A 451 -21.78 19.63 2.87
CA THR A 451 -21.77 20.47 4.09
C THR A 451 -20.41 21.12 4.36
N ALA A 452 -19.33 20.47 3.92
CA ALA A 452 -17.97 20.97 4.11
C ALA A 452 -17.77 22.32 3.41
N LYS A 453 -17.12 23.26 4.10
CA LYS A 453 -16.92 24.62 3.60
C LYS A 453 -15.54 24.77 2.96
N SER A 454 -15.47 25.59 1.92
CA SER A 454 -14.23 25.94 1.20
C SER A 454 -13.50 24.72 0.60
N VAL A 455 -14.26 23.75 0.10
CA VAL A 455 -13.72 22.54 -0.54
C VAL A 455 -14.21 22.41 -1.99
N PRO A 456 -13.42 21.80 -2.90
CA PRO A 456 -13.78 21.61 -4.30
C PRO A 456 -14.73 20.41 -4.47
N ASN A 457 -15.96 20.55 -3.97
CA ASN A 457 -16.99 19.50 -3.99
C ASN A 457 -17.85 19.44 -5.28
N LEU A 458 -17.52 20.25 -6.29
CA LEU A 458 -18.09 20.16 -7.63
C LEU A 458 -16.99 20.45 -8.66
N LEU A 459 -16.93 19.64 -9.71
CA LEU A 459 -16.07 19.81 -10.88
C LEU A 459 -16.50 21.04 -11.69
N ALA A 460 -17.81 21.31 -11.81
CA ALA A 460 -18.35 22.46 -12.51
C ALA A 460 -17.89 23.82 -11.95
N ARG A 461 -17.52 23.87 -10.65
CA ARG A 461 -16.96 25.08 -10.02
C ARG A 461 -15.60 25.48 -10.62
N GLN A 462 -14.83 24.54 -11.15
CA GLN A 462 -13.50 24.80 -11.72
C GLN A 462 -13.54 25.62 -13.02
N THR A 463 -14.73 25.79 -13.61
CA THR A 463 -14.93 26.51 -14.88
C THR A 463 -15.71 27.81 -14.71
N LEU A 464 -15.99 28.20 -13.48
CA LEU A 464 -16.55 29.50 -13.15
C LEU A 464 -15.47 30.57 -13.31
N MET A 465 -15.87 31.70 -13.88
CA MET A 465 -15.02 32.88 -14.00
C MET A 465 -15.75 34.08 -13.40
N PRO A 466 -15.15 34.76 -12.40
CA PRO A 466 -15.65 36.05 -11.94
C PRO A 466 -15.62 37.04 -13.11
N SER A 467 -16.77 37.63 -13.44
CA SER A 467 -16.91 38.50 -14.61
C SER A 467 -16.73 39.98 -14.24
N ALA A 468 -15.73 40.29 -13.39
CA ALA A 468 -15.39 41.68 -13.06
C ALA A 468 -14.86 42.49 -14.26
N LEU A 469 -14.50 41.81 -15.36
CA LEU A 469 -13.82 42.41 -16.52
C LEU A 469 -14.71 42.60 -17.76
N LEU A 470 -15.95 42.09 -17.78
CA LEU A 470 -16.72 42.03 -19.05
C LEU A 470 -18.10 42.68 -19.04
N VAL A 471 -18.90 42.65 -17.97
CA VAL A 471 -20.23 43.32 -17.88
C VAL A 471 -20.64 43.33 -16.39
N ASP A 472 -21.65 44.12 -15.98
CA ASP A 472 -22.31 44.18 -14.66
C ASP A 472 -22.80 42.83 -14.06
N TYR A 473 -22.37 41.66 -14.55
CA TYR A 473 -22.75 40.34 -14.05
C TYR A 473 -21.66 39.72 -13.16
N PRO A 474 -22.03 39.08 -12.04
CA PRO A 474 -21.07 38.63 -11.03
C PRO A 474 -20.22 37.42 -11.43
N THR A 475 -20.79 36.35 -12.01
CA THR A 475 -20.02 35.12 -12.33
C THR A 475 -20.58 34.36 -13.53
N ILE A 476 -19.68 33.88 -14.40
CA ILE A 476 -20.04 33.20 -15.65
C ILE A 476 -19.49 31.77 -15.65
N GLN A 477 -20.34 30.81 -15.98
CA GLN A 477 -19.96 29.46 -16.35
C GLN A 477 -19.44 29.46 -17.79
N THR A 478 -18.12 29.42 -17.92
CA THR A 478 -17.44 29.61 -19.21
C THR A 478 -17.47 28.36 -20.10
N ARG A 479 -17.36 27.19 -19.47
CA ARG A 479 -17.35 25.91 -20.16
C ARG A 479 -18.76 25.40 -20.36
N SER A 480 -19.08 24.96 -21.57
CA SER A 480 -20.30 24.19 -21.82
C SER A 480 -20.24 22.89 -21.01
N LEU A 481 -21.25 22.68 -20.15
CA LEU A 481 -21.37 21.47 -19.36
C LEU A 481 -21.99 20.36 -20.21
N PRO A 482 -21.40 19.15 -20.24
CA PRO A 482 -22.00 18.02 -20.93
C PRO A 482 -23.34 17.63 -20.29
N SER A 483 -24.22 16.97 -21.04
CA SER A 483 -25.54 16.51 -20.55
C SER A 483 -25.48 15.50 -19.40
N ASN A 484 -24.30 14.91 -19.15
CA ASN A 484 -24.04 14.00 -18.05
C ASN A 484 -23.10 14.57 -16.97
N GLN A 485 -23.02 15.90 -16.86
CA GLN A 485 -22.18 16.56 -15.87
C GLN A 485 -22.55 16.11 -14.45
N TRP A 486 -23.84 16.05 -14.11
CA TRP A 486 -24.29 15.61 -12.79
C TRP A 486 -23.80 14.20 -12.43
N GLN A 487 -23.73 13.28 -13.41
CA GLN A 487 -23.24 11.93 -13.18
C GLN A 487 -21.74 11.95 -12.82
N ARG A 488 -20.96 12.80 -13.49
CA ARG A 488 -19.53 13.00 -13.21
C ARG A 488 -19.31 13.63 -11.83
N GLU A 489 -20.18 14.56 -11.43
CA GLU A 489 -20.13 15.14 -10.09
C GLU A 489 -20.34 14.08 -9.01
N ILE A 490 -21.37 13.25 -9.16
CA ILE A 490 -21.68 12.22 -8.18
C ILE A 490 -20.64 11.10 -8.20
N GLU A 491 -20.10 10.73 -9.36
CA GLU A 491 -18.97 9.80 -9.44
C GLU A 491 -17.76 10.33 -8.67
N TYR A 492 -17.38 11.60 -8.88
CA TYR A 492 -16.28 12.23 -8.17
C TYR A 492 -16.49 12.26 -6.65
N ILE A 493 -17.69 12.59 -6.19
CA ILE A 493 -18.01 12.60 -4.75
C ILE A 493 -18.07 11.17 -4.18
N THR A 494 -18.54 10.20 -4.96
CA THR A 494 -18.52 8.78 -4.56
C THR A 494 -17.09 8.26 -4.43
N GLN A 495 -16.19 8.62 -5.34
CA GLN A 495 -14.76 8.30 -5.24
C GLN A 495 -14.14 8.91 -3.97
N ALA A 496 -14.49 10.17 -3.64
CA ALA A 496 -14.07 10.80 -2.40
C ALA A 496 -14.62 10.07 -1.17
N ASN A 497 -15.87 9.58 -1.21
CA ASN A 497 -16.47 8.77 -0.15
C ASN A 497 -15.75 7.42 0.02
N LEU A 498 -15.36 6.76 -1.07
CA LEU A 498 -14.58 5.52 -1.04
C LEU A 498 -13.17 5.75 -0.46
N ALA A 499 -12.52 6.86 -0.82
CA ALA A 499 -11.25 7.25 -0.20
C ALA A 499 -11.43 7.54 1.30
N ALA A 500 -12.48 8.27 1.67
CA ALA A 500 -12.81 8.58 3.06
C ALA A 500 -13.00 7.33 3.91
N LEU A 501 -13.67 6.29 3.38
CA LEU A 501 -13.79 4.99 4.05
C LEU A 501 -12.42 4.42 4.45
N GLN A 502 -11.48 4.35 3.51
CA GLN A 502 -10.15 3.78 3.78
C GLN A 502 -9.38 4.63 4.79
N HIS A 503 -9.41 5.96 4.63
CA HIS A 503 -8.72 6.89 5.51
C HIS A 503 -9.28 6.88 6.93
N PHE A 504 -10.60 6.85 7.12
CA PHE A 504 -11.20 6.83 8.46
C PHE A 504 -10.94 5.51 9.20
N ILE A 505 -10.86 4.38 8.50
CA ILE A 505 -10.42 3.11 9.12
C ILE A 505 -8.97 3.22 9.60
N VAL A 506 -8.09 3.84 8.82
CA VAL A 506 -6.70 4.09 9.21
C VAL A 506 -6.62 5.05 10.39
N ASP A 507 -7.32 6.18 10.34
CA ASP A 507 -7.34 7.18 11.40
C ASP A 507 -7.91 6.59 12.71
N TYR A 508 -8.92 5.72 12.62
CA TYR A 508 -9.42 4.96 13.76
C TYR A 508 -8.37 4.04 14.37
N ALA A 509 -7.63 3.28 13.55
CA ALA A 509 -6.56 2.43 14.02
C ALA A 509 -5.44 3.24 14.72
N ARG A 510 -5.15 4.45 14.23
CA ARG A 510 -4.18 5.38 14.84
C ARG A 510 -4.65 6.02 16.13
N GLY A 511 -5.97 6.16 16.30
CA GLY A 511 -6.59 6.67 17.53
C GLY A 511 -7.18 8.03 17.41
N LEU A 512 -7.59 8.39 16.21
CA LEU A 512 -8.40 9.56 15.98
C LEU A 512 -9.86 9.11 16.01
N TRP A 513 -10.61 9.59 17.00
CA TRP A 513 -12.06 9.49 17.08
C TRP A 513 -12.62 10.80 17.67
N LEU A 514 -13.85 11.18 17.34
CA LEU A 514 -14.48 12.44 17.79
C LEU A 514 -15.22 12.31 19.13
N GLY A 515 -15.04 11.20 19.85
CA GLY A 515 -15.85 10.86 21.04
C GLY A 515 -17.33 10.60 20.69
N GLY A 516 -18.14 10.35 21.73
CA GLY A 516 -19.59 10.13 21.62
C GLY A 516 -20.10 9.07 22.60
N GLU A 517 -21.39 9.11 22.94
CA GLU A 517 -22.13 8.06 23.70
C GLU A 517 -22.18 6.70 22.97
N LEU A 518 -21.40 6.54 21.91
CA LEU A 518 -21.44 5.44 20.94
C LEU A 518 -21.08 4.09 21.56
N CYS A 519 -20.35 4.11 22.67
CA CYS A 519 -19.89 2.95 23.43
C CYS A 519 -20.61 2.78 24.78
N ASP A 520 -21.63 3.59 25.06
CA ASP A 520 -22.37 3.53 26.33
C ASP A 520 -23.32 2.34 26.36
N PHE A 521 -23.81 1.90 25.20
CA PHE A 521 -24.69 0.74 25.07
C PHE A 521 -23.96 -0.61 25.04
N SER A 522 -22.67 -0.61 24.65
CA SER A 522 -21.84 -1.82 24.64
C SER A 522 -20.35 -1.46 24.62
N PRO A 523 -19.48 -2.23 25.28
CA PRO A 523 -18.05 -2.00 25.26
C PRO A 523 -17.51 -1.97 23.82
N CYS A 524 -16.78 -0.91 23.48
CA CYS A 524 -16.06 -0.81 22.22
C CYS A 524 -14.58 -1.05 22.46
N GLN A 525 -13.98 -1.95 21.68
CA GLN A 525 -12.54 -2.15 21.74
C GLN A 525 -11.87 -1.67 20.47
N ARG A 526 -10.75 -0.99 20.64
CA ARG A 526 -9.98 -0.47 19.52
C ARG A 526 -9.18 -1.57 18.82
N LEU A 527 -9.05 -1.39 17.51
CA LEU A 527 -8.30 -2.25 16.62
C LEU A 527 -6.81 -1.83 16.58
N CYS A 528 -6.05 -2.15 17.63
CA CYS A 528 -4.59 -1.93 17.63
C CYS A 528 -3.82 -3.04 16.93
N TYR A 529 -2.64 -2.71 16.39
CA TYR A 529 -1.80 -3.63 15.61
C TYR A 529 -2.58 -4.39 14.54
N SER A 530 -3.60 -3.73 14.00
CA SER A 530 -4.64 -4.34 13.18
C SER A 530 -4.60 -3.84 11.75
N GLN A 531 -4.09 -2.63 11.52
CA GLN A 531 -4.19 -1.94 10.26
C GLN A 531 -2.81 -1.93 9.60
N LYS A 532 -2.76 -2.37 8.35
CA LYS A 532 -1.59 -2.22 7.51
C LYS A 532 -1.81 -1.13 6.47
N ILE A 533 -0.71 -0.45 6.17
CA ILE A 533 -0.60 0.60 5.16
C ILE A 533 0.73 0.41 4.43
N ARG A 534 1.05 1.27 3.46
CA ARG A 534 2.37 1.27 2.84
C ARG A 534 3.12 2.54 3.22
N SER A 535 4.43 2.43 3.44
CA SER A 535 5.30 3.56 3.78
C SER A 535 6.62 3.50 3.03
N SER A 536 7.00 4.59 2.37
CA SER A 536 8.33 4.74 1.75
C SER A 536 9.43 5.12 2.77
N ALA A 537 9.04 5.39 4.02
CA ALA A 537 9.95 5.79 5.10
C ALA A 537 10.48 4.60 5.93
N HIS A 538 10.02 3.38 5.65
CA HIS A 538 10.35 2.17 6.41
C HIS A 538 10.70 1.02 5.47
N TYR A 539 11.41 0.02 6.00
CA TYR A 539 11.68 -1.24 5.29
C TYR A 539 11.01 -2.41 6.00
N SER A 540 10.34 -3.26 5.22
CA SER A 540 9.75 -4.50 5.70
C SER A 540 10.49 -5.70 5.09
N PHE A 541 11.06 -6.55 5.95
CA PHE A 541 11.85 -7.72 5.55
C PHE A 541 11.10 -9.01 5.79
N SER A 542 11.19 -9.95 4.85
CA SER A 542 10.69 -11.32 5.07
C SER A 542 11.55 -12.04 6.09
N VAL A 543 10.98 -12.41 7.24
CA VAL A 543 11.67 -13.16 8.30
C VAL A 543 12.08 -14.54 7.81
N LEU A 544 11.24 -15.17 6.98
CA LEU A 544 11.57 -16.44 6.33
C LEU A 544 12.81 -16.29 5.43
N GLY A 545 12.83 -15.26 4.57
CA GLY A 545 13.97 -14.97 3.70
C GLY A 545 15.26 -14.72 4.49
N LEU A 546 15.18 -13.88 5.53
CA LEU A 546 16.31 -13.64 6.44
C LEU A 546 16.80 -14.93 7.11
N SER A 547 15.88 -15.75 7.61
CA SER A 547 16.22 -17.00 8.31
C SER A 547 16.92 -17.99 7.38
N ILE A 548 16.45 -18.14 6.13
CA ILE A 548 17.08 -19.01 5.13
C ILE A 548 18.49 -18.53 4.82
N ILE A 549 18.67 -17.24 4.55
CA ILE A 549 19.99 -16.67 4.22
C ILE A 549 20.97 -16.89 5.37
N LEU A 550 20.57 -16.59 6.60
CA LEU A 550 21.42 -16.72 7.78
C LEU A 550 21.71 -18.19 8.14
N ALA A 551 20.73 -19.07 8.06
CA ALA A 551 20.93 -20.49 8.38
C ALA A 551 21.82 -21.18 7.33
N VAL A 552 21.48 -21.03 6.04
CA VAL A 552 22.22 -21.67 4.94
C VAL A 552 23.62 -21.06 4.81
N GLY A 553 23.73 -19.74 4.82
CA GLY A 553 25.03 -19.06 4.78
C GLY A 553 25.91 -19.44 5.97
N GLY A 554 25.33 -19.51 7.17
CA GLY A 554 26.06 -19.83 8.39
C GLY A 554 26.58 -21.26 8.38
N PHE A 555 25.74 -22.20 7.92
CA PHE A 555 26.15 -23.58 7.71
C PHE A 555 27.29 -23.70 6.71
N ILE A 556 27.23 -22.99 5.58
CA ILE A 556 28.28 -22.99 4.55
C ILE A 556 29.59 -22.42 5.10
N VAL A 557 29.54 -21.28 5.80
CA VAL A 557 30.73 -20.67 6.40
C VAL A 557 31.35 -21.61 7.44
N LEU A 558 30.53 -22.23 8.30
CA LEU A 558 30.99 -23.19 9.29
C LEU A 558 31.64 -24.42 8.63
N LEU A 559 31.00 -24.97 7.59
CA LEU A 559 31.53 -26.11 6.85
C LEU A 559 32.86 -25.77 6.17
N ALA A 560 32.98 -24.58 5.58
CA ALA A 560 34.19 -24.11 4.93
C ALA A 560 35.34 -23.85 5.93
N THR A 561 35.05 -23.28 7.10
CA THR A 561 36.07 -23.04 8.14
C THR A 561 36.57 -24.35 8.73
N LEU A 562 35.68 -25.33 8.92
CA LEU A 562 36.04 -26.65 9.45
C LEU A 562 36.54 -27.64 8.39
N LEU A 563 36.56 -27.27 7.10
CA LEU A 563 36.88 -28.19 6.00
C LEU A 563 38.16 -28.99 6.23
N ASP A 564 39.27 -28.34 6.58
CA ASP A 564 40.56 -29.03 6.75
C ASP A 564 40.52 -30.02 7.94
N ARG A 565 39.78 -29.69 9.02
CA ARG A 565 39.57 -30.59 10.16
C ARG A 565 38.65 -31.76 9.81
N ILE A 566 37.60 -31.49 9.02
CA ILE A 566 36.67 -32.53 8.53
C ILE A 566 37.42 -33.51 7.63
N LEU A 567 38.22 -33.02 6.68
CA LEU A 567 39.07 -33.87 5.84
C LEU A 567 40.03 -34.70 6.70
N ALA A 568 40.73 -34.08 7.65
CA ALA A 568 41.62 -34.81 8.56
C ALA A 568 40.90 -35.90 9.36
N ALA A 569 39.68 -35.66 9.82
CA ALA A 569 38.87 -36.65 10.51
C ALA A 569 38.37 -37.76 9.57
N LEU A 570 37.91 -37.42 8.37
CA LEU A 570 37.45 -38.37 7.36
C LEU A 570 38.58 -39.33 6.94
N PHE A 571 39.80 -38.81 6.76
CA PHE A 571 40.95 -39.63 6.40
C PHE A 571 41.56 -40.42 7.56
N ARG A 572 41.00 -40.33 8.78
CA ARG A 572 41.24 -41.32 9.86
C ARG A 572 40.41 -42.59 9.70
N LEU A 573 39.34 -42.57 8.88
CA LEU A 573 38.52 -43.75 8.63
C LEU A 573 39.24 -44.70 7.68
N ASP A 574 39.29 -45.99 8.05
CA ASP A 574 40.06 -46.99 7.30
C ASP A 574 39.66 -47.07 5.82
N LYS A 575 38.37 -46.98 5.48
CA LYS A 575 37.90 -47.05 4.08
C LYS A 575 38.50 -45.97 3.18
N LEU A 576 38.56 -44.72 3.66
CA LEU A 576 39.10 -43.60 2.89
C LEU A 576 40.63 -43.65 2.85
N ARG A 577 41.26 -44.13 3.92
CA ARG A 577 42.71 -44.35 3.99
C ARG A 577 43.19 -45.44 3.03
N THR A 578 42.44 -46.55 2.92
CA THR A 578 42.80 -47.67 2.04
C THR A 578 42.62 -47.36 0.55
N SER A 579 41.85 -46.33 0.20
CA SER A 579 41.71 -45.95 -1.20
C SER A 579 42.91 -45.14 -1.67
N HIS A 580 43.72 -45.73 -2.55
CA HIS A 580 44.91 -45.09 -3.10
C HIS A 580 44.61 -43.76 -3.82
N VAL A 581 43.46 -43.63 -4.48
CA VAL A 581 43.07 -42.42 -5.23
C VAL A 581 42.77 -41.27 -4.26
N TRP A 582 41.91 -41.51 -3.27
CA TRP A 582 41.50 -40.49 -2.31
C TRP A 582 42.63 -40.11 -1.35
N SER A 583 43.43 -41.09 -0.92
CA SER A 583 44.60 -40.83 -0.07
C SER A 583 45.65 -39.98 -0.80
N TYR A 584 45.84 -40.19 -2.10
CA TYR A 584 46.75 -39.35 -2.90
C TYR A 584 46.20 -37.92 -3.02
N ALA A 585 44.92 -37.76 -3.36
CA ALA A 585 44.30 -36.44 -3.49
C ALA A 585 44.35 -35.63 -2.18
N TYR A 586 44.17 -36.29 -1.03
CA TYR A 586 44.32 -35.64 0.27
C TYR A 586 45.78 -35.27 0.59
N ALA A 587 46.74 -36.16 0.31
CA ALA A 587 48.16 -35.84 0.46
C ALA A 587 48.57 -34.66 -0.44
N GLU A 588 48.09 -34.64 -1.68
CA GLU A 588 48.28 -33.54 -2.63
C GLU A 588 47.64 -32.23 -2.12
N TRP A 589 46.43 -32.29 -1.54
CA TRP A 589 45.77 -31.12 -0.93
C TRP A 589 46.58 -30.53 0.23
N GLN A 590 47.22 -31.38 1.06
CA GLN A 590 48.09 -30.92 2.14
C GLN A 590 49.41 -30.35 1.59
N ALA A 591 50.07 -31.09 0.69
CA ALA A 591 51.35 -30.71 0.10
C ALA A 591 51.28 -29.40 -0.69
N ASN A 592 50.16 -29.13 -1.36
CA ASN A 592 49.96 -27.91 -2.13
C ASN A 592 49.59 -26.68 -1.30
N SER A 593 49.46 -26.79 0.03
CA SER A 593 49.25 -25.60 0.86
C SER A 593 50.50 -24.70 0.85
N VAL A 594 50.34 -23.37 0.90
CA VAL A 594 51.46 -22.41 0.79
C VAL A 594 52.66 -22.78 1.68
N LEU A 595 52.41 -23.07 2.96
CA LEU A 595 53.49 -23.39 3.91
C LEU A 595 54.16 -24.74 3.62
N GLN A 596 53.41 -25.72 3.11
CA GLN A 596 53.96 -27.01 2.71
C GLN A 596 54.73 -26.93 1.40
N LEU A 597 54.29 -26.10 0.44
CA LEU A 597 55.05 -25.78 -0.77
C LEU A 597 56.38 -25.10 -0.40
N GLN A 598 56.35 -24.13 0.52
CA GLN A 598 57.56 -23.47 1.02
C GLN A 598 58.50 -24.48 1.70
N ARG A 599 57.98 -25.35 2.57
CA ARG A 599 58.77 -26.45 3.17
C ARG A 599 59.45 -27.27 2.07
N MET A 600 58.69 -27.77 1.10
CA MET A 600 59.24 -28.62 0.04
C MET A 600 60.30 -27.89 -0.78
N ALA A 601 60.18 -26.58 -1.01
CA ALA A 601 61.21 -25.79 -1.67
C ALA A 601 62.51 -25.77 -0.86
N HIS A 602 62.44 -25.47 0.45
CA HIS A 602 63.62 -25.47 1.33
C HIS A 602 64.25 -26.85 1.49
N GLU A 603 63.43 -27.89 1.65
CA GLU A 603 63.92 -29.25 1.86
C GLU A 603 64.63 -29.80 0.61
N ASN A 604 64.17 -29.45 -0.60
CA ASN A 604 64.84 -29.84 -1.85
C ASN A 604 66.20 -29.18 -2.06
N VAL A 605 66.44 -27.99 -1.48
CA VAL A 605 67.77 -27.35 -1.47
C VAL A 605 68.61 -27.75 -0.25
N GLY A 606 68.16 -28.75 0.52
CA GLY A 606 68.86 -29.27 1.70
C GLY A 606 68.85 -28.32 2.91
N SER A 607 67.85 -27.42 2.99
CA SER A 607 67.79 -26.38 4.02
C SER A 607 66.71 -26.67 5.07
N GLY A 608 67.15 -26.76 6.33
CA GLY A 608 66.31 -27.01 7.51
C GLY A 608 65.88 -28.48 7.64
N THR A 609 65.65 -28.90 8.88
CA THR A 609 65.13 -30.22 9.24
C THR A 609 63.65 -30.06 9.62
N TRP A 610 62.76 -30.46 8.71
CA TRP A 610 61.33 -30.20 8.86
C TRP A 610 60.58 -31.34 9.57
N SER A 611 59.69 -30.97 10.48
CA SER A 611 58.73 -31.87 11.13
C SER A 611 57.29 -31.46 10.78
N ARG A 612 56.31 -32.33 11.06
CA ARG A 612 54.89 -32.12 10.74
C ARG A 612 54.62 -31.93 9.24
N ALA A 613 55.33 -32.70 8.39
CA ALA A 613 55.25 -32.64 6.93
C ALA A 613 53.86 -33.02 6.34
N THR A 614 52.97 -33.58 7.16
CA THR A 614 51.58 -33.91 6.78
C THR A 614 50.53 -33.01 7.44
N ASP A 615 50.93 -32.07 8.29
CA ASP A 615 50.02 -31.12 8.94
C ASP A 615 49.92 -29.80 8.14
N ALA A 616 49.02 -28.91 8.55
CA ALA A 616 48.87 -27.60 7.87
C ALA A 616 50.07 -26.66 8.07
N ILE A 617 50.82 -26.79 9.17
CA ILE A 617 51.93 -25.90 9.54
C ILE A 617 53.18 -26.75 9.80
N PRO A 618 54.12 -26.84 8.84
CA PRO A 618 55.40 -27.48 9.06
C PRO A 618 56.31 -26.59 9.90
N VAL A 619 57.19 -27.21 10.71
CA VAL A 619 58.12 -26.49 11.61
C VAL A 619 59.53 -27.08 11.55
N THR A 620 60.54 -26.23 11.62
CA THR A 620 61.97 -26.62 11.69
C THR A 620 62.38 -26.99 13.11
N GLN A 621 63.57 -27.55 13.27
CA GLN A 621 64.16 -27.71 14.59
C GLN A 621 64.56 -26.35 15.18
N PRO A 622 64.65 -26.23 16.52
CA PRO A 622 65.05 -24.98 17.16
C PRO A 622 66.43 -24.50 16.68
N GLY A 623 66.52 -23.23 16.29
CA GLY A 623 67.79 -22.57 15.95
C GLY A 623 68.30 -22.78 14.53
N GLU A 624 67.57 -23.50 13.67
CA GLU A 624 67.96 -23.70 12.27
C GLU A 624 67.75 -22.43 11.42
N THR A 625 68.67 -22.18 10.50
CA THR A 625 68.57 -21.12 9.49
C THR A 625 68.10 -21.70 8.14
N LEU A 626 67.22 -20.96 7.46
CA LEU A 626 66.67 -21.35 6.16
C LEU A 626 67.38 -20.64 5.01
N ALA A 627 67.29 -21.23 3.82
CA ALA A 627 67.82 -20.65 2.58
C ALA A 627 67.19 -19.28 2.30
N VAL A 628 67.98 -18.37 1.76
CA VAL A 628 67.58 -17.00 1.41
C VAL A 628 67.57 -16.87 -0.11
N LEU A 629 66.63 -16.07 -0.64
CA LEU A 629 66.46 -15.84 -2.07
C LEU A 629 67.74 -15.28 -2.71
N ASP A 630 68.29 -15.99 -3.69
CA ASP A 630 69.38 -15.53 -4.52
C ASP A 630 68.84 -14.71 -5.70
N VAL A 631 69.16 -13.42 -5.71
CA VAL A 631 68.71 -12.44 -6.72
C VAL A 631 69.81 -12.04 -7.71
N THR A 632 70.90 -12.81 -7.77
CA THR A 632 72.03 -12.55 -8.69
C THR A 632 71.60 -12.60 -10.16
N ASP A 633 70.78 -13.59 -10.57
CA ASP A 633 70.08 -13.58 -11.85
C ASP A 633 68.65 -13.06 -11.68
N ARG A 634 68.43 -11.79 -12.05
CA ARG A 634 67.10 -11.16 -12.00
C ARG A 634 66.04 -11.85 -12.86
N LYS A 635 66.43 -12.64 -13.88
CA LYS A 635 65.48 -13.38 -14.72
C LYS A 635 65.18 -14.77 -14.19
N HIS A 636 65.94 -15.24 -13.19
CA HIS A 636 65.80 -16.56 -12.61
C HIS A 636 66.27 -16.58 -11.15
N PRO A 637 65.52 -15.91 -10.24
CA PRO A 637 65.84 -15.93 -8.83
C PRO A 637 65.73 -17.36 -8.28
N ARG A 638 66.64 -17.76 -7.38
CA ARG A 638 66.77 -19.12 -6.85
C ARG A 638 66.63 -19.22 -5.35
#